data_AF-A0A4R9H294-F1
#
_entry.id   AF-A0A4R9H294-F1
#
_cell.length_a   1.000
_cell.length_b   1.000
_cell.length_c   1.000
_cell.angle_alpha   90.00
_cell.angle_beta   90.00
_cell.angle_gamma   90.00
#
_symmetry.space_group_name_H-M   'P 1'
#
loop_
_entity.id
_entity.type
_entity.pdbx_description
1 polymer ?
#
loop_
_entity_poly.entity_id
_entity_poly.type
_entity_poly.pdbx_seq_one_letter_code
_entity_poly.pdbx_strand_id
1 'polypeptide(L)'
;MVTLKNFLPKLYSILLIVFTLSTMGCYTKPKKSGILDFMNISNFVSYLTGTAFPINVQVNGLTNSGTLVVELGINSEQLTFTAAGTQSFSGYFDPNIVYTLSIITAPATLPTQTCIISNPNLNLTFASTTFVVNCAENWYKANVVVTGIDSTNNTNLQIYNNGTDLKTTSANGTVSFDVGDGLGYDITLGTMPTVPSTHNCLVITTPSNGTIAGADVNLQISCLTLMKTSVPAAGAFFPSTKQMVFTFSAPVTGCVLDATGGGPPYSAGTASNSPGITYAGNTARVAPTTLPWSFGALTFPLDVVFILTGCKDAVALANGGATISLNVRMMEGDVYFVSDTSGNDSNTCMDPSDSCKTIQTGVNQCTPSSICTVFVEGGDYVIIGTTSPITLNSSGGVRLLGSFDSAFTTQDLDGTPTRIFDNRNIVQCPGTVLSSNECAPITITASGMAGDSTKAHVVQGFSIFADETKQNAFGIRILNGDANSYIYIYANYISGGQGGLGVENAAGTRGGIYLLSSPSNNQIDTNVIKGGFGALSSSAVYSYNSNVYLLRNRISGDKAVNDSHSVLLVNFVDRLVAIINNTMNFRPYTDGAATSQFNYGIRNEENTALIKHYIAGNTIYAGGATVGSNYGIYMTGVATNAQMANNLIVGQGSNAVCTSFSTTPSTNSIFRGNSLDCPSGKTVTVGATNFSIFCGNGTFNITGLCLVANAFMNDVLSATRSNQNFLTTPSFNGYPIAQPWLAMSTATGGPCSIAFGGVETTSYLNSFDANYKLDAVIGAPVTRTTSSGGATPSGSDGYSIGAFELDDPSCF
;
A
#
# COMPACT_ATOMS: atom_id res chain seq x y z
N MET A 1 -36.07 84.76 118.90
CA MET A 1 -35.45 83.46 119.24
C MET A 1 -36.38 82.39 118.69
N VAL A 2 -36.02 81.50 117.76
CA VAL A 2 -34.76 80.77 117.56
C VAL A 2 -34.33 80.83 116.08
N THR A 3 -33.03 81.00 115.87
CA THR A 3 -32.28 80.82 114.63
C THR A 3 -32.16 79.35 114.25
N LEU A 4 -32.36 78.99 112.96
CA LEU A 4 -31.59 77.91 112.32
C LEU A 4 -31.49 78.17 110.80
N LYS A 5 -30.31 78.63 110.38
CA LYS A 5 -29.84 78.68 108.98
C LYS A 5 -29.55 77.24 108.50
N ASN A 6 -29.88 76.93 107.25
CA ASN A 6 -29.40 75.80 106.42
C ASN A 6 -30.05 74.41 106.56
N PHE A 7 -31.36 74.23 106.31
CA PHE A 7 -31.99 72.92 106.02
C PHE A 7 -33.36 73.22 105.34
N LEU A 8 -33.57 73.31 104.02
CA LEU A 8 -33.88 72.21 103.10
C LEU A 8 -34.09 72.68 101.61
N PRO A 9 -33.20 73.47 100.98
CA PRO A 9 -33.20 73.61 99.51
C PRO A 9 -32.97 72.26 98.76
N LYS A 10 -32.74 71.17 99.49
CA LYS A 10 -32.60 69.80 99.00
C LYS A 10 -33.93 69.03 98.86
N LEU A 11 -35.06 69.56 99.30
CA LEU A 11 -36.37 68.88 99.14
C LEU A 11 -37.11 69.25 97.84
N TYR A 12 -36.89 70.46 97.32
CA TYR A 12 -37.53 70.92 96.07
C TYR A 12 -36.90 70.34 94.80
N SER A 13 -35.59 70.05 94.82
CA SER A 13 -34.91 69.37 93.68
C SER A 13 -35.27 67.89 93.57
N ILE A 14 -35.69 67.23 94.65
CA ILE A 14 -36.07 65.81 94.65
C ILE A 14 -37.52 65.61 94.19
N LEU A 15 -38.44 66.54 94.52
CA LEU A 15 -39.83 66.47 94.03
C LEU A 15 -39.99 66.84 92.55
N LEU A 16 -39.10 67.68 91.98
CA LEU A 16 -39.14 68.03 90.55
C LEU A 16 -38.56 66.92 89.65
N ILE A 17 -37.61 66.13 90.16
CA ILE A 17 -37.01 64.99 89.45
C ILE A 17 -37.99 63.78 89.44
N VAL A 18 -38.83 63.62 90.46
CA VAL A 18 -39.84 62.54 90.51
C VAL A 18 -41.07 62.86 89.63
N PHE A 19 -41.37 64.15 89.37
CA PHE A 19 -42.47 64.56 88.49
C PHE A 19 -42.12 64.48 86.99
N THR A 20 -40.84 64.54 86.60
CA THR A 20 -40.41 64.47 85.19
C THR A 20 -40.10 63.05 84.69
N LEU A 21 -39.99 62.07 85.59
CA LEU A 21 -39.71 60.66 85.25
C LEU A 21 -40.95 59.77 85.05
N SER A 22 -42.17 60.33 85.09
CA SER A 22 -43.42 59.52 85.07
C SER A 22 -44.44 59.82 83.95
N THR A 23 -44.15 60.68 82.95
CA THR A 23 -45.12 60.96 81.86
C THR A 23 -44.56 60.97 80.42
N MET A 24 -43.45 60.28 80.13
CA MET A 24 -43.06 60.02 78.72
C MET A 24 -43.69 58.73 78.19
N GLY A 25 -44.95 58.85 77.77
CA GLY A 25 -45.68 57.86 76.98
C GLY A 25 -46.39 58.54 75.80
N CYS A 26 -45.88 58.28 74.60
CA CYS A 26 -46.52 58.40 73.28
C CYS A 26 -47.25 59.71 72.90
N TYR A 27 -46.62 60.55 72.07
CA TYR A 27 -47.35 61.42 71.13
C TYR A 27 -47.07 60.99 69.68
N THR A 28 -48.15 60.67 68.96
CA THR A 28 -48.15 60.24 67.56
C THR A 28 -48.05 61.41 66.58
N LYS A 29 -47.44 61.15 65.43
CA LYS A 29 -47.17 62.07 64.31
C LYS A 29 -48.45 62.76 63.77
N PRO A 30 -48.46 64.09 63.51
CA PRO A 30 -49.51 64.72 62.72
C PRO A 30 -49.26 64.55 61.21
N LYS A 31 -50.36 64.33 60.48
CA LYS A 31 -50.44 64.22 59.02
C LYS A 31 -50.57 65.61 58.37
N LYS A 32 -49.70 65.92 57.40
CA LYS A 32 -49.73 67.02 56.38
C LYS A 32 -49.80 68.46 56.92
N SER A 33 -49.15 69.49 56.37
CA SER A 33 -48.08 69.69 55.38
C SER A 33 -47.76 71.20 55.43
N GLY A 34 -46.48 71.58 55.40
CA GLY A 34 -46.03 72.95 55.19
C GLY A 34 -44.53 72.96 54.92
N ILE A 35 -44.14 73.12 53.65
CA ILE A 35 -42.79 72.86 53.13
C ILE A 35 -41.73 73.93 53.54
N LEU A 36 -42.15 74.96 54.28
CA LEU A 36 -41.29 76.08 54.69
C LEU A 36 -40.87 76.06 56.17
N ASP A 37 -41.52 75.25 57.03
CA ASP A 37 -41.13 75.13 58.45
C ASP A 37 -40.06 74.05 58.70
N PHE A 38 -39.86 73.12 57.76
CA PHE A 38 -38.85 72.06 57.90
C PHE A 38 -37.44 72.50 57.47
N MET A 39 -37.32 73.57 56.66
CA MET A 39 -36.03 73.96 56.07
C MET A 39 -35.20 74.93 56.93
N ASN A 40 -35.77 75.52 57.99
CA ASN A 40 -35.02 76.46 58.83
C ASN A 40 -34.77 76.00 60.27
N ILE A 41 -35.62 75.18 60.90
CA ILE A 41 -35.33 74.72 62.28
C ILE A 41 -34.33 73.56 62.30
N SER A 42 -34.31 72.71 61.28
CA SER A 42 -33.33 71.62 61.15
C SER A 42 -31.89 72.14 60.97
N ASN A 43 -31.72 73.27 60.26
CA ASN A 43 -30.41 73.90 60.06
C ASN A 43 -30.00 74.82 61.24
N PHE A 44 -30.96 75.41 61.95
CA PHE A 44 -30.67 76.34 63.04
C PHE A 44 -30.31 75.62 64.36
N VAL A 45 -30.83 74.40 64.59
CA VAL A 45 -30.42 73.59 65.75
C VAL A 45 -29.05 72.94 65.55
N SER A 46 -28.64 72.63 64.32
CA SER A 46 -27.30 72.09 64.03
C SER A 46 -26.17 73.13 64.07
N TYR A 47 -26.46 74.42 63.84
CA TYR A 47 -25.45 75.48 63.91
C TYR A 47 -25.09 75.89 65.35
N LEU A 48 -25.96 75.60 66.33
CA LEU A 48 -25.78 75.95 67.74
C LEU A 48 -25.25 74.79 68.61
N THR A 49 -25.15 73.55 68.09
CA THR A 49 -24.63 72.39 68.85
C THR A 49 -23.20 71.96 68.50
N GLY A 50 -22.53 72.57 67.51
CA GLY A 50 -21.11 72.29 67.22
C GLY A 50 -20.78 70.80 67.03
N THR A 51 -21.72 70.01 66.51
CA THR A 51 -21.51 68.57 66.33
C THR A 51 -20.82 68.34 65.00
N ALA A 52 -19.50 68.39 65.03
CA ALA A 52 -18.68 67.93 63.94
C ALA A 52 -18.91 66.41 63.71
N PHE A 53 -18.75 65.92 62.47
CA PHE A 53 -19.08 64.53 62.07
C PHE A 53 -17.82 63.72 61.72
N PRO A 54 -17.79 62.40 61.96
CA PRO A 54 -16.70 61.57 61.47
C PRO A 54 -16.78 61.44 59.95
N ILE A 55 -15.62 61.52 59.28
CA ILE A 55 -15.50 61.15 57.87
C ILE A 55 -15.06 59.68 57.81
N ASN A 56 -15.84 58.88 57.09
CA ASN A 56 -15.56 57.47 56.86
C ASN A 56 -14.99 57.27 55.45
N VAL A 57 -14.19 56.23 55.29
CA VAL A 57 -13.80 55.70 53.99
C VAL A 57 -14.23 54.24 53.94
N GLN A 58 -15.11 53.93 53.01
CA GLN A 58 -15.53 52.57 52.67
C GLN A 58 -14.74 52.10 51.45
N VAL A 59 -13.97 51.03 51.61
CA VAL A 59 -13.24 50.36 50.54
C VAL A 59 -13.96 49.07 50.18
N ASN A 60 -14.37 48.95 48.92
CA ASN A 60 -14.98 47.75 48.35
C ASN A 60 -13.99 47.07 47.40
N GLY A 61 -13.99 45.73 47.35
CA GLY A 61 -13.24 44.96 46.36
C GLY A 61 -11.72 44.90 46.54
N LEU A 62 -11.17 45.44 47.63
CA LEU A 62 -9.75 45.28 47.97
C LEU A 62 -9.49 43.86 48.50
N THR A 63 -8.58 43.14 47.85
CA THR A 63 -8.17 41.79 48.28
C THR A 63 -7.22 41.82 49.47
N ASN A 64 -7.17 40.72 50.23
CA ASN A 64 -6.45 40.60 51.50
C ASN A 64 -4.90 40.62 51.38
N SER A 65 -4.35 40.70 50.17
CA SER A 65 -2.92 40.74 49.89
C SER A 65 -2.40 42.14 49.51
N GLY A 66 -3.29 43.11 49.30
CA GLY A 66 -2.96 44.47 48.88
C GLY A 66 -3.03 45.48 50.03
N THR A 67 -2.06 46.39 50.08
CA THR A 67 -2.11 47.56 50.97
C THR A 67 -2.55 48.78 50.18
N LEU A 68 -3.72 49.31 50.49
CA LEU A 68 -4.22 50.58 49.96
C LEU A 68 -4.03 51.67 51.01
N VAL A 69 -3.34 52.76 50.65
CA VAL A 69 -3.19 53.94 51.51
C VAL A 69 -3.91 55.11 50.86
N VAL A 70 -4.88 55.66 51.59
CA VAL A 70 -5.63 56.85 51.21
C VAL A 70 -5.34 57.98 52.17
N GLU A 71 -5.31 59.22 51.67
CA GLU A 71 -4.98 60.41 52.44
C GLU A 71 -6.08 61.47 52.34
N LEU A 72 -6.42 62.07 53.49
CA LEU A 72 -7.33 63.20 53.56
C LEU A 72 -6.56 64.50 53.32
N GLY A 73 -6.93 65.26 52.29
CA GLY A 73 -6.13 66.37 51.77
C GLY A 73 -5.96 67.57 52.71
N ILE A 74 -6.75 67.70 53.79
CA ILE A 74 -6.70 68.87 54.69
C ILE A 74 -5.66 68.75 55.82
N ASN A 75 -5.40 67.53 56.28
CA ASN A 75 -4.51 67.24 57.42
C ASN A 75 -3.44 66.19 57.10
N SER A 76 -3.40 65.70 55.86
CA SER A 76 -2.54 64.59 55.41
C SER A 76 -2.64 63.35 56.30
N GLU A 77 -3.79 63.14 56.93
CA GLU A 77 -4.04 61.93 57.69
C GLU A 77 -4.27 60.76 56.74
N GLN A 78 -3.65 59.62 57.06
CA GLN A 78 -3.67 58.45 56.20
C GLN A 78 -4.44 57.30 56.85
N LEU A 79 -5.27 56.64 56.06
CA LEU A 79 -5.88 55.36 56.42
C LEU A 79 -5.27 54.27 55.58
N THR A 80 -4.88 53.18 56.24
CA THR A 80 -4.32 51.99 55.60
C THR A 80 -5.33 50.86 55.64
N PHE A 81 -5.65 50.35 54.46
CA PHE A 81 -6.54 49.20 54.28
C PHE A 81 -5.72 48.01 53.79
N THR A 82 -5.85 46.86 54.47
CA THR A 82 -5.29 45.57 54.06
C THR A 82 -6.36 44.58 53.59
N ALA A 83 -7.64 45.00 53.65
CA ALA A 83 -8.80 44.27 53.17
C ALA A 83 -9.96 45.26 52.95
N ALA A 84 -10.98 44.86 52.19
CA ALA A 84 -12.22 45.63 52.07
C ALA A 84 -12.86 45.86 53.44
N GLY A 85 -13.39 47.06 53.66
CA GLY A 85 -13.92 47.46 54.96
C GLY A 85 -14.16 48.96 55.05
N THR A 86 -14.63 49.41 56.20
CA THR A 86 -14.81 50.84 56.50
C THR A 86 -13.89 51.25 57.64
N GLN A 87 -13.15 52.33 57.46
CA GLN A 87 -12.39 52.99 58.53
C GLN A 87 -12.77 54.47 58.57
N SER A 88 -12.44 55.13 59.67
CA SER A 88 -12.75 56.55 59.90
C SER A 88 -11.48 57.32 60.23
N PHE A 89 -11.39 58.55 59.75
CA PHE A 89 -10.33 59.46 60.17
C PHE A 89 -10.51 59.86 61.64
N SER A 90 -9.41 60.11 62.33
CA SER A 90 -9.37 60.50 63.74
C SER A 90 -9.72 61.98 63.88
N GLY A 91 -10.97 62.26 64.20
CA GLY A 91 -11.45 63.62 64.42
C GLY A 91 -12.89 63.79 64.03
N TYR A 92 -13.37 65.01 64.23
CA TYR A 92 -14.69 65.41 63.78
C TYR A 92 -14.52 66.64 62.87
N PHE A 93 -15.26 66.62 61.77
CA PHE A 93 -15.13 67.56 60.67
C PHE A 93 -16.40 68.42 60.53
N ASP A 94 -16.22 69.69 60.17
CA ASP A 94 -17.32 70.65 60.09
C ASP A 94 -18.22 70.36 58.88
N PRO A 95 -19.55 70.36 59.05
CA PRO A 95 -20.47 70.18 57.93
C PRO A 95 -20.43 71.37 56.97
N ASN A 96 -20.77 71.13 55.70
CA ASN A 96 -20.74 72.08 54.57
C ASN A 96 -19.34 72.50 54.07
N ILE A 97 -18.30 71.77 54.48
CA ILE A 97 -16.96 71.86 53.88
C ILE A 97 -16.79 70.70 52.87
N VAL A 98 -16.11 70.98 51.75
CA VAL A 98 -15.70 69.95 50.78
C VAL A 98 -14.35 69.40 51.19
N TYR A 99 -14.31 68.10 51.50
CA TYR A 99 -13.09 67.37 51.78
C TYR A 99 -12.64 66.60 50.54
N THR A 100 -11.33 66.45 50.36
CA THR A 100 -10.74 65.71 49.25
C THR A 100 -9.99 64.48 49.73
N LEU A 101 -10.12 63.38 48.99
CA LEU A 101 -9.40 62.14 49.25
C LEU A 101 -8.48 61.83 48.05
N SER A 102 -7.25 61.43 48.34
CA SER A 102 -6.29 60.96 47.33
C SER A 102 -5.81 59.54 47.67
N ILE A 103 -5.49 58.75 46.64
CA ILE A 103 -4.80 57.46 46.82
C ILE A 103 -3.30 57.75 46.74
N ILE A 104 -2.58 57.50 47.83
CA ILE A 104 -1.13 57.72 47.92
C ILE A 104 -0.35 56.45 47.59
N THR A 105 -0.92 55.27 47.91
CA THR A 105 -0.33 53.98 47.54
C THR A 105 -1.42 53.06 47.04
N ALA A 106 -1.33 52.71 45.76
CA ALA A 106 -2.20 51.70 45.15
C ALA A 106 -1.79 50.29 45.64
N PRO A 107 -2.73 49.34 45.69
CA PRO A 107 -2.43 47.98 46.13
C PRO A 107 -1.49 47.27 45.16
N ALA A 108 -0.34 46.82 45.67
CA ALA A 108 0.60 45.97 44.93
C ALA A 108 0.17 44.49 45.05
N THR A 109 -0.85 44.08 44.30
CA THR A 109 -1.41 42.72 44.29
C THR A 109 -1.04 41.97 43.01
N LEU A 110 -1.20 40.64 43.03
CA LEU A 110 -1.11 39.78 41.87
C LEU A 110 -2.37 38.89 41.83
N PRO A 111 -3.35 39.13 40.93
CA PRO A 111 -3.37 40.11 39.83
C PRO A 111 -3.33 41.58 40.28
N THR A 112 -2.84 42.48 39.41
CA THR A 112 -2.84 43.93 39.67
C THR A 112 -4.25 44.44 39.94
N GLN A 113 -4.44 45.21 41.01
CA GLN A 113 -5.71 45.87 41.34
C GLN A 113 -5.62 47.37 41.11
N THR A 114 -6.67 47.93 40.50
CA THR A 114 -6.84 49.38 40.37
C THR A 114 -7.97 49.82 41.28
N CYS A 115 -7.67 50.79 42.15
CA CYS A 115 -8.66 51.40 43.05
C CYS A 115 -9.01 52.80 42.55
N ILE A 116 -10.30 53.13 42.52
CA ILE A 116 -10.81 54.44 42.12
C ILE A 116 -11.70 54.98 43.24
N ILE A 117 -11.48 56.24 43.60
CA ILE A 117 -12.36 56.96 44.53
C ILE A 117 -13.59 57.41 43.74
N SER A 118 -14.77 56.94 44.12
CA SER A 118 -16.02 57.23 43.41
C SER A 118 -16.50 58.66 43.62
N ASN A 119 -16.20 59.22 44.78
CA ASN A 119 -16.54 60.58 45.20
C ASN A 119 -15.31 61.31 45.76
N PRO A 120 -14.31 61.64 44.93
CA PRO A 120 -13.02 62.20 45.39
C PRO A 120 -13.14 63.55 46.10
N ASN A 121 -14.26 64.25 45.89
CA ASN A 121 -14.65 65.45 46.63
C ASN A 121 -15.94 65.16 47.39
N LEU A 122 -15.87 65.06 48.72
CA LEU A 122 -17.01 64.81 49.59
C LEU A 122 -17.49 66.12 50.22
N ASN A 123 -18.71 66.55 49.88
CA ASN A 123 -19.37 67.63 50.62
C ASN A 123 -20.01 67.05 51.88
N LEU A 124 -19.43 67.36 53.05
CA LEU A 124 -19.84 66.76 54.31
C LEU A 124 -21.20 67.30 54.74
N THR A 125 -22.22 66.44 54.75
CA THR A 125 -23.57 66.76 55.22
C THR A 125 -24.08 65.66 56.14
N PHE A 126 -25.21 65.88 56.81
CA PHE A 126 -25.82 64.86 57.68
C PHE A 126 -26.14 63.54 56.95
N ALA A 127 -26.33 63.58 55.63
CA ALA A 127 -26.63 62.41 54.80
C ALA A 127 -25.41 61.82 54.08
N SER A 128 -24.26 62.51 54.07
CA SER A 128 -23.10 62.15 53.26
C SER A 128 -21.80 62.35 54.04
N THR A 129 -21.36 61.27 54.69
CA THR A 129 -20.17 61.25 55.56
C THR A 129 -19.08 60.28 55.10
N THR A 130 -19.28 59.61 53.95
CA THR A 130 -18.44 58.46 53.54
C THR A 130 -17.85 58.65 52.15
N PHE A 131 -16.53 58.55 52.04
CA PHE A 131 -15.85 58.30 50.77
C PHE A 131 -15.98 56.83 50.39
N VAL A 132 -16.22 56.55 49.12
CA VAL A 132 -16.32 55.20 48.58
C VAL A 132 -15.17 54.97 47.61
N VAL A 133 -14.31 54.00 47.94
CA VAL A 133 -13.22 53.53 47.08
C VAL A 133 -13.60 52.15 46.56
N ASN A 134 -13.59 51.98 45.25
CA ASN A 134 -13.85 50.70 44.61
C ASN A 134 -12.56 50.19 43.96
N CYS A 135 -12.13 49.00 44.36
CA CYS A 135 -10.99 48.29 43.79
C CYS A 135 -11.49 47.13 42.94
N ALA A 136 -10.84 46.90 41.80
CA ALA A 136 -11.10 45.77 40.92
C ALA A 136 -9.78 45.19 40.41
N GLU A 137 -9.76 43.87 40.21
CA GLU A 137 -8.67 43.18 39.53
C GLU A 137 -8.72 43.44 38.03
N ASN A 138 -7.55 43.69 37.43
CA ASN A 138 -7.44 43.83 35.99
C ASN A 138 -7.26 42.46 35.35
N TRP A 139 -8.11 42.15 34.37
CA TRP A 139 -8.08 40.91 33.60
C TRP A 139 -7.90 41.23 32.12
N TYR A 140 -7.01 40.48 31.47
CA TYR A 140 -6.73 40.56 30.04
C TYR A 140 -6.86 39.18 29.40
N LYS A 141 -6.95 39.14 28.08
CA LYS A 141 -7.11 37.89 27.34
C LYS A 141 -5.80 37.38 26.76
N ALA A 142 -5.53 36.10 26.99
CA ALA A 142 -4.65 35.33 26.14
C ALA A 142 -5.48 34.72 25.00
N ASN A 143 -5.49 35.40 23.86
CA ASN A 143 -6.21 34.99 22.66
C ASN A 143 -5.36 34.02 21.85
N VAL A 144 -5.83 32.79 21.68
CA VAL A 144 -5.16 31.75 20.92
C VAL A 144 -5.92 31.53 19.61
N VAL A 145 -5.34 31.95 18.49
CA VAL A 145 -5.90 31.74 17.15
C VAL A 145 -5.48 30.36 16.66
N VAL A 146 -6.47 29.52 16.35
CA VAL A 146 -6.26 28.15 15.85
C VAL A 146 -6.61 28.10 14.36
N THR A 147 -5.65 27.66 13.54
CA THR A 147 -5.84 27.45 12.09
C THR A 147 -5.44 26.04 11.68
N GLY A 148 -5.84 25.61 10.49
CA GLY A 148 -5.40 24.36 9.90
C GLY A 148 -6.15 23.11 10.36
N ILE A 149 -7.22 23.23 11.16
CA ILE A 149 -8.07 22.07 11.52
C ILE A 149 -8.90 21.66 10.31
N ASP A 150 -8.86 20.36 10.00
CA ASP A 150 -9.65 19.77 8.90
C ASP A 150 -11.16 19.86 9.16
N SER A 151 -11.93 20.22 8.13
CA SER A 151 -13.39 20.39 8.24
C SER A 151 -14.16 19.12 8.59
N THR A 152 -13.57 17.94 8.38
CA THR A 152 -14.16 16.62 8.68
C THR A 152 -13.78 16.12 10.07
N ASN A 153 -12.92 16.85 10.79
CA ASN A 153 -12.51 16.49 12.14
C ASN A 153 -13.72 16.48 13.11
N ASN A 154 -13.82 15.40 13.88
CA ASN A 154 -14.86 15.19 14.89
C ASN A 154 -14.31 15.14 16.32
N THR A 155 -13.02 15.39 16.50
CA THR A 155 -12.33 15.37 17.80
C THR A 155 -11.88 16.76 18.22
N ASN A 156 -12.02 17.07 19.51
CA ASN A 156 -11.65 18.38 20.03
C ASN A 156 -10.14 18.50 20.26
N LEU A 157 -9.54 19.56 19.74
CA LEU A 157 -8.23 20.04 20.20
C LEU A 157 -8.38 20.58 21.63
N GLN A 158 -7.54 20.08 22.54
CA GLN A 158 -7.43 20.58 23.91
C GLN A 158 -6.28 21.58 24.01
N ILE A 159 -6.58 22.76 24.53
CA ILE A 159 -5.63 23.85 24.75
C ILE A 159 -5.61 24.14 26.24
N TYR A 160 -4.44 24.07 26.86
CA TYR A 160 -4.24 24.36 28.26
C TYR A 160 -3.53 25.69 28.43
N ASN A 161 -3.95 26.47 29.43
CA ASN A 161 -3.16 27.55 29.99
C ASN A 161 -2.63 27.14 31.37
N ASN A 162 -1.31 27.26 31.57
CA ASN A 162 -0.61 26.88 32.81
C ASN A 162 -0.95 25.45 33.29
N GLY A 163 -1.18 24.53 32.34
CA GLY A 163 -1.46 23.11 32.59
C GLY A 163 -2.78 22.78 33.33
N THR A 164 -3.64 23.76 33.60
CA THR A 164 -4.84 23.56 34.45
C THR A 164 -6.12 24.13 33.85
N ASP A 165 -6.07 25.29 33.21
CA ASP A 165 -7.24 25.87 32.55
C ASP A 165 -7.36 25.30 31.13
N LEU A 166 -8.43 24.53 30.89
CA LEU A 166 -8.67 23.81 29.64
C LEU A 166 -9.75 24.50 28.81
N LYS A 167 -9.43 24.74 27.54
CA LYS A 167 -10.42 25.06 26.50
C LYS A 167 -10.32 24.05 25.37
N THR A 168 -11.45 23.84 24.69
CA THR A 168 -11.54 22.89 23.59
C THR A 168 -12.14 23.52 22.34
N THR A 169 -11.64 23.15 21.16
CA THR A 169 -12.24 23.52 19.88
C THR A 169 -12.14 22.37 18.87
N SER A 170 -13.16 22.19 18.03
CA SER A 170 -13.13 21.24 16.90
C SER A 170 -12.94 21.92 15.55
N ALA A 171 -12.82 23.25 15.52
CA ALA A 171 -12.77 24.04 14.30
C ALA A 171 -11.79 25.21 14.42
N ASN A 172 -11.45 25.79 13.27
CA ASN A 172 -10.65 27.01 13.19
C ASN A 172 -11.38 28.18 13.88
N GLY A 173 -10.64 29.01 14.59
CA GLY A 173 -11.20 30.14 15.34
C GLY A 173 -10.30 30.62 16.47
N THR A 174 -10.79 31.57 17.25
CA THR A 174 -10.06 32.11 18.41
C THR A 174 -10.61 31.53 19.70
N VAL A 175 -9.72 31.04 20.55
CA VAL A 175 -9.99 30.58 21.91
C VAL A 175 -9.33 31.55 22.89
N SER A 176 -10.07 32.09 23.85
CA SER A 176 -9.53 33.06 24.81
C SER A 176 -9.48 32.47 26.22
N PHE A 177 -8.39 32.75 26.93
CA PHE A 177 -8.24 32.54 28.38
C PHE A 177 -8.19 33.88 29.08
N ASP A 178 -8.92 34.03 30.19
CA ASP A 178 -8.84 35.24 31.02
C ASP A 178 -7.66 35.07 31.99
N VAL A 179 -6.70 36.00 31.93
CA VAL A 179 -5.48 35.97 32.73
C VAL A 179 -5.35 37.31 33.46
N GLY A 180 -5.15 37.25 34.77
CA GLY A 180 -4.98 38.45 35.60
C GLY A 180 -3.70 39.20 35.25
N ASP A 181 -3.74 40.53 35.35
CA ASP A 181 -2.58 41.38 35.08
C ASP A 181 -1.41 41.06 36.02
N GLY A 182 -0.20 40.90 35.46
CA GLY A 182 0.99 40.44 36.17
C GLY A 182 1.10 38.91 36.36
N LEU A 183 0.06 38.12 36.05
CA LEU A 183 0.16 36.66 36.08
C LEU A 183 0.77 36.09 34.79
N GLY A 184 1.39 34.92 34.93
CA GLY A 184 1.94 34.16 33.82
C GLY A 184 0.87 33.46 32.99
N TYR A 185 1.14 33.30 31.70
CA TYR A 185 0.44 32.38 30.82
C TYR A 185 1.44 31.39 30.22
N ASP A 186 0.99 30.16 29.96
CA ASP A 186 1.77 29.13 29.29
C ASP A 186 0.83 28.23 28.49
N ILE A 187 0.81 28.41 27.17
CA ILE A 187 -0.10 27.68 26.30
C ILE A 187 0.54 26.37 25.86
N THR A 188 -0.13 25.27 26.21
CA THR A 188 0.27 23.91 25.87
C THR A 188 -0.90 23.15 25.24
N LEU A 189 -0.58 22.11 24.46
CA LEU A 189 -1.58 21.29 23.78
C LEU A 189 -1.77 19.98 24.52
N GLY A 190 -3.03 19.54 24.62
CA GLY A 190 -3.42 18.25 25.16
C GLY A 190 -3.72 17.24 24.08
N THR A 191 -4.93 16.67 24.15
CA THR A 191 -5.47 15.83 23.09
C THR A 191 -5.58 16.62 21.78
N MET A 192 -5.06 16.05 20.71
CA MET A 192 -5.07 16.63 19.36
C MET A 192 -6.16 15.98 18.50
N PRO A 193 -6.57 16.62 17.41
CA PRO A 193 -7.41 16.00 16.40
C PRO A 193 -6.81 14.67 15.90
N THR A 194 -7.60 13.58 15.89
CA THR A 194 -7.12 12.25 15.48
C THR A 194 -7.73 11.76 14.16
N VAL A 195 -8.54 12.58 13.49
CA VAL A 195 -9.18 12.20 12.24
C VAL A 195 -8.77 13.16 11.13
N PRO A 196 -8.09 12.64 10.09
CA PRO A 196 -7.33 11.37 10.02
C PRO A 196 -6.18 11.26 11.04
N SER A 197 -5.68 10.04 11.27
CA SER A 197 -4.71 9.67 12.33
C SER A 197 -3.34 10.36 12.23
N THR A 198 -3.10 11.13 11.17
CA THR A 198 -1.86 11.88 10.88
C THR A 198 -1.97 13.37 11.19
N HIS A 199 -3.13 13.84 11.65
CA HIS A 199 -3.34 15.24 12.00
C HIS A 199 -2.58 15.62 13.28
N ASN A 200 -1.89 16.76 13.26
CA ASN A 200 -1.07 17.24 14.38
C ASN A 200 -1.14 18.77 14.46
N CYS A 201 -0.99 19.33 15.66
CA CYS A 201 -1.05 20.76 15.92
C CYS A 201 0.19 21.24 16.68
N LEU A 202 0.66 22.45 16.38
CA LEU A 202 1.83 23.05 17.00
C LEU A 202 1.54 24.49 17.39
N VAL A 203 2.01 24.91 18.57
CA VAL A 203 2.05 26.33 18.96
C VAL A 203 3.20 26.97 18.19
N ILE A 204 2.88 27.94 17.33
CA ILE A 204 3.87 28.57 16.44
C ILE A 204 4.38 29.90 16.98
N THR A 205 3.64 30.55 17.89
CA THR A 205 4.11 31.77 18.53
C THR A 205 5.24 31.46 19.50
N THR A 206 6.33 32.23 19.41
CA THR A 206 7.49 32.09 20.28
C THR A 206 7.79 33.44 20.98
N PRO A 207 7.81 33.49 22.32
CA PRO A 207 7.55 32.40 23.26
C PRO A 207 6.05 32.02 23.34
N SER A 208 5.76 30.76 23.71
CA SER A 208 4.40 30.27 23.98
C SER A 208 3.91 30.58 25.41
N ASN A 209 4.79 31.21 26.20
CA ASN A 209 4.57 31.62 27.56
C ASN A 209 5.05 33.06 27.79
N GLY A 210 4.58 33.67 28.87
CA GLY A 210 4.94 35.02 29.24
C GLY A 210 4.13 35.52 30.42
N THR A 211 4.10 36.83 30.60
CA THR A 211 3.32 37.51 31.65
C THR A 211 2.44 38.56 31.01
N ILE A 212 1.20 38.68 31.47
CA ILE A 212 0.32 39.78 31.06
C ILE A 212 0.84 41.08 31.67
N ALA A 213 0.97 42.12 30.84
CA ALA A 213 1.45 43.45 31.24
C ALA A 213 0.54 44.54 30.65
N GLY A 214 -0.67 44.67 31.18
CA GLY A 214 -1.59 45.75 30.84
C GLY A 214 -2.29 45.66 29.48
N ALA A 215 -2.17 44.53 28.76
CA ALA A 215 -2.82 44.32 27.46
C ALA A 215 -3.06 42.83 27.14
N ASP A 216 -4.00 42.57 26.22
CA ASP A 216 -4.25 41.24 25.65
C ASP A 216 -3.02 40.73 24.88
N VAL A 217 -2.79 39.42 24.94
CA VAL A 217 -1.75 38.74 24.17
C VAL A 217 -2.38 37.87 23.09
N ASN A 218 -1.79 37.87 21.89
CA ASN A 218 -2.25 37.06 20.76
C ASN A 218 -1.22 35.97 20.48
N LEU A 219 -1.67 34.73 20.56
CA LEU A 219 -0.92 33.49 20.37
C LEU A 219 -1.54 32.72 19.21
N GLN A 220 -0.77 31.82 18.62
CA GLN A 220 -1.21 31.12 17.42
C GLN A 220 -0.82 29.65 17.48
N ILE A 221 -1.78 28.81 17.09
CA ILE A 221 -1.64 27.38 16.89
C ILE A 221 -1.94 27.09 15.43
N SER A 222 -1.05 26.34 14.78
CA SER A 222 -1.31 25.80 13.45
C SER A 222 -1.40 24.28 13.51
N CYS A 223 -2.47 23.76 12.92
CA CYS A 223 -2.70 22.34 12.69
C CYS A 223 -2.49 21.94 11.23
N LEU A 224 -1.82 22.77 10.42
CA LEU A 224 -1.60 22.46 9.02
C LEU A 224 -0.70 21.23 8.86
N THR A 225 -1.29 20.12 8.41
CA THR A 225 -0.57 18.85 8.22
C THR A 225 -0.92 18.19 6.89
N LEU A 226 0.03 17.43 6.35
CA LEU A 226 -0.25 16.49 5.27
C LEU A 226 -1.14 15.35 5.78
N MET A 227 -2.28 15.15 5.14
CA MET A 227 -3.31 14.20 5.56
C MET A 227 -3.25 12.91 4.75
N LYS A 228 -3.13 13.03 3.43
CA LYS A 228 -3.07 11.88 2.51
C LYS A 228 -2.36 12.24 1.21
N THR A 229 -1.91 11.21 0.49
CA THR A 229 -1.31 11.31 -0.85
C THR A 229 -2.10 10.50 -1.87
N SER A 230 -1.81 10.64 -3.17
CA SER A 230 -2.40 9.81 -4.24
C SER A 230 -2.04 8.32 -4.17
N VAL A 231 -1.14 7.95 -3.26
CA VAL A 231 -0.77 6.58 -2.96
C VAL A 231 -0.93 6.35 -1.46
N PRO A 232 -1.27 5.14 -1.01
CA PRO A 232 -1.61 4.89 0.38
C PRO A 232 -0.38 4.83 1.31
N ALA A 233 0.79 4.53 0.77
CA ALA A 233 2.02 4.34 1.54
C ALA A 233 3.27 4.62 0.69
N ALA A 234 4.41 4.80 1.36
CA ALA A 234 5.70 4.83 0.71
C ALA A 234 6.03 3.46 0.07
N GLY A 235 6.69 3.48 -1.09
CA GLY A 235 7.04 2.29 -1.87
C GLY A 235 5.89 1.72 -2.71
N ALA A 236 4.69 2.30 -2.63
CA ALA A 236 3.54 1.93 -3.45
C ALA A 236 3.76 2.28 -4.93
N PHE A 237 3.02 1.60 -5.82
CA PHE A 237 3.10 1.85 -7.25
C PHE A 237 2.41 3.15 -7.64
N PHE A 238 2.98 3.86 -8.61
CA PHE A 238 2.44 5.13 -9.10
C PHE A 238 2.48 5.20 -10.63
N PRO A 239 1.35 5.50 -11.32
CA PRO A 239 1.32 5.59 -12.78
C PRO A 239 2.06 6.82 -13.31
N SER A 240 2.85 6.65 -14.37
CA SER A 240 3.50 7.76 -15.07
C SER A 240 2.49 8.67 -15.80
N THR A 241 1.23 8.26 -15.96
CA THR A 241 0.19 9.07 -16.63
C THR A 241 -0.60 9.97 -15.69
N LYS A 242 -0.26 10.02 -14.39
CA LYS A 242 -1.02 10.82 -13.39
C LYS A 242 -0.14 11.81 -12.64
N GLN A 243 -0.80 12.82 -12.09
CA GLN A 243 -0.20 13.78 -11.15
C GLN A 243 -0.20 13.22 -9.72
N MET A 244 0.86 13.49 -8.97
CA MET A 244 0.94 13.14 -7.55
C MET A 244 0.21 14.22 -6.75
N VAL A 245 -0.79 13.84 -5.94
CA VAL A 245 -1.61 14.77 -5.17
C VAL A 245 -1.29 14.61 -3.69
N PHE A 246 -0.94 15.71 -3.04
CA PHE A 246 -0.76 15.83 -1.61
C PHE A 246 -1.96 16.61 -1.06
N THR A 247 -2.75 15.99 -0.17
CA THR A 247 -3.92 16.62 0.45
C THR A 247 -3.60 16.99 1.88
N PHE A 248 -3.78 18.26 2.22
CA PHE A 248 -3.53 18.82 3.54
C PHE A 248 -4.85 19.05 4.30
N SER A 249 -4.76 19.32 5.59
CA SER A 249 -5.92 19.61 6.45
C SER A 249 -6.62 20.94 6.12
N ALA A 250 -5.91 21.86 5.45
CA ALA A 250 -6.41 23.17 5.07
C ALA A 250 -5.75 23.66 3.75
N PRO A 251 -6.21 24.78 3.16
CA PRO A 251 -5.60 25.33 1.95
C PRO A 251 -4.10 25.55 2.08
N VAL A 252 -3.34 25.11 1.07
CA VAL A 252 -1.87 25.12 1.06
C VAL A 252 -1.35 25.87 -0.17
N THR A 253 -0.22 26.56 -0.01
CA THR A 253 0.53 27.24 -1.07
C THR A 253 2.04 27.21 -0.78
N GLY A 254 2.87 27.67 -1.72
CA GLY A 254 4.29 27.90 -1.48
C GLY A 254 5.18 26.65 -1.34
N CYS A 255 4.63 25.45 -1.55
CA CYS A 255 5.42 24.24 -1.69
C CYS A 255 6.46 24.39 -2.81
N VAL A 256 7.63 23.84 -2.58
CA VAL A 256 8.74 23.73 -3.52
C VAL A 256 9.08 22.25 -3.67
N LEU A 257 9.11 21.79 -4.92
CA LEU A 257 9.57 20.45 -5.25
C LEU A 257 11.09 20.45 -5.30
N ASP A 258 11.72 19.58 -4.53
CA ASP A 258 13.15 19.37 -4.62
C ASP A 258 13.53 18.82 -5.99
N ALA A 259 14.54 19.43 -6.61
CA ALA A 259 15.12 19.00 -7.87
C ALA A 259 16.61 18.64 -7.72
N THR A 260 17.11 18.54 -6.48
CA THR A 260 18.49 18.13 -6.22
C THR A 260 18.66 16.67 -6.62
N GLY A 261 19.51 16.42 -7.62
CA GLY A 261 19.53 15.15 -8.37
C GLY A 261 20.35 14.02 -7.74
N GLY A 262 20.15 12.82 -8.31
CA GLY A 262 20.80 11.55 -7.97
C GLY A 262 19.76 10.43 -7.86
N GLY A 263 20.07 9.22 -8.31
CA GLY A 263 19.20 8.05 -8.11
C GLY A 263 20.00 6.75 -8.12
N PRO A 264 19.38 5.61 -7.74
CA PRO A 264 18.05 5.47 -7.12
C PRO A 264 18.04 5.79 -5.60
N PRO A 265 16.94 6.33 -5.00
CA PRO A 265 15.71 6.76 -5.67
C PRO A 265 15.90 8.10 -6.40
N TYR A 266 15.30 8.24 -7.58
CA TYR A 266 15.37 9.44 -8.40
C TYR A 266 14.45 10.54 -7.86
N SER A 267 14.93 11.78 -7.76
CA SER A 267 14.06 12.90 -7.36
C SER A 267 13.04 13.23 -8.45
N ALA A 268 11.75 13.35 -8.08
CA ALA A 268 10.67 13.72 -8.97
C ALA A 268 10.92 15.09 -9.65
N GLY A 269 11.63 16.02 -9.02
CA GLY A 269 11.97 17.32 -9.63
C GLY A 269 12.96 17.23 -10.79
N THR A 270 13.60 16.07 -11.00
CA THR A 270 14.52 15.85 -12.14
C THR A 270 13.84 15.25 -13.38
N ALA A 271 12.52 15.02 -13.33
CA ALA A 271 11.81 14.53 -14.50
C ALA A 271 11.82 15.55 -15.65
N SER A 272 11.66 15.04 -16.87
CA SER A 272 11.60 15.89 -18.08
C SER A 272 10.38 16.82 -18.04
N ASN A 273 10.41 17.87 -18.86
CA ASN A 273 9.32 18.86 -18.97
C ASN A 273 9.05 19.67 -17.69
N SER A 274 10.06 19.81 -16.82
CA SER A 274 10.10 20.67 -15.62
C SER A 274 8.86 20.55 -14.74
N PRO A 275 8.80 19.52 -13.86
CA PRO A 275 7.70 19.32 -12.93
C PRO A 275 7.39 20.55 -12.10
N GLY A 276 6.11 20.91 -12.07
CA GLY A 276 5.57 22.03 -11.32
C GLY A 276 4.58 21.57 -10.25
N ILE A 277 4.20 22.52 -9.40
CA ILE A 277 3.16 22.32 -8.38
C ILE A 277 1.99 23.24 -8.71
N THR A 278 0.79 22.67 -8.77
CA THR A 278 -0.47 23.40 -8.89
C THR A 278 -1.32 23.19 -7.64
N TYR A 279 -2.13 24.19 -7.26
CA TYR A 279 -2.91 24.15 -6.03
C TYR A 279 -4.41 24.16 -6.35
N ALA A 280 -5.17 23.32 -5.64
CA ALA A 280 -6.62 23.30 -5.71
C ALA A 280 -7.19 23.04 -4.30
N GLY A 281 -7.67 24.11 -3.64
CA GLY A 281 -8.15 24.04 -2.26
C GLY A 281 -7.05 23.61 -1.30
N ASN A 282 -7.27 22.49 -0.60
CA ASN A 282 -6.31 21.86 0.32
C ASN A 282 -5.36 20.87 -0.37
N THR A 283 -5.30 20.85 -1.71
CA THR A 283 -4.43 19.92 -2.46
C THR A 283 -3.29 20.63 -3.17
N ALA A 284 -2.09 20.07 -3.08
CA ALA A 284 -0.93 20.38 -3.92
C ALA A 284 -0.71 19.24 -4.91
N ARG A 285 -0.71 19.54 -6.20
CA ARG A 285 -0.60 18.57 -7.29
C ARG A 285 0.73 18.75 -8.00
N VAL A 286 1.54 17.71 -7.99
CA VAL A 286 2.87 17.68 -8.59
C VAL A 286 2.80 16.91 -9.92
N ALA A 287 3.21 17.55 -11.01
CA ALA A 287 3.27 16.93 -12.33
C ALA A 287 4.23 17.66 -13.27
N PRO A 288 4.81 16.98 -14.27
CA PRO A 288 5.41 17.63 -15.45
C PRO A 288 4.37 18.49 -16.20
N THR A 289 4.85 19.44 -17.00
CA THR A 289 3.97 20.28 -17.83
C THR A 289 3.12 19.48 -18.81
N THR A 290 3.64 18.34 -19.28
CA THR A 290 2.90 17.34 -20.05
C THR A 290 3.13 15.95 -19.45
N LEU A 291 2.04 15.22 -19.19
CA LEU A 291 2.10 13.80 -18.85
C LEU A 291 2.27 12.97 -20.13
N PRO A 292 2.96 11.82 -20.07
CA PRO A 292 3.41 11.10 -18.87
C PRO A 292 4.76 11.59 -18.28
N TRP A 293 5.04 11.20 -17.03
CA TRP A 293 6.36 11.32 -16.40
C TRP A 293 7.42 10.58 -17.22
N SER A 294 8.58 11.22 -17.40
CA SER A 294 9.74 10.62 -18.06
C SER A 294 11.05 11.12 -17.45
N PHE A 295 12.06 10.27 -17.41
CA PHE A 295 13.36 10.54 -16.80
C PHE A 295 14.48 10.31 -17.83
N GLY A 296 14.33 10.90 -19.03
CA GLY A 296 15.25 10.71 -20.14
C GLY A 296 15.14 9.30 -20.75
N ALA A 297 16.27 8.61 -20.90
CA ALA A 297 16.35 7.27 -21.50
C ALA A 297 16.16 6.12 -20.49
N LEU A 298 15.81 6.43 -19.24
CA LEU A 298 15.54 5.41 -18.21
C LEU A 298 14.24 4.65 -18.51
N THR A 299 14.23 3.37 -18.16
CA THR A 299 13.07 2.48 -18.34
C THR A 299 12.37 2.23 -17.02
N PHE A 300 11.04 2.15 -17.05
CA PHE A 300 10.23 1.82 -15.86
C PHE A 300 10.26 0.31 -15.56
N PRO A 301 10.06 -0.12 -14.30
CA PRO A 301 9.75 0.69 -13.11
C PRO A 301 10.94 1.48 -12.56
N LEU A 302 10.66 2.64 -11.96
CA LEU A 302 11.68 3.49 -11.32
C LEU A 302 11.29 3.84 -9.88
N ASP A 303 12.24 3.75 -8.95
CA ASP A 303 12.07 4.31 -7.61
C ASP A 303 12.19 5.83 -7.68
N VAL A 304 11.08 6.53 -7.40
CA VAL A 304 10.99 7.99 -7.47
C VAL A 304 10.61 8.54 -6.10
N VAL A 305 11.32 9.57 -5.66
CA VAL A 305 11.02 10.27 -4.41
C VAL A 305 10.46 11.67 -4.69
N PHE A 306 9.36 11.99 -4.02
CA PHE A 306 8.76 13.31 -3.99
C PHE A 306 9.18 13.97 -2.68
N ILE A 307 9.97 15.03 -2.77
CA ILE A 307 10.42 15.81 -1.62
C ILE A 307 9.82 17.21 -1.75
N LEU A 308 8.90 17.55 -0.86
CA LEU A 308 8.26 18.86 -0.79
C LEU A 308 8.75 19.62 0.45
N THR A 309 9.15 20.87 0.23
CA THR A 309 9.54 21.81 1.29
C THR A 309 8.76 23.11 1.16
N GLY A 310 8.72 23.95 2.19
CA GLY A 310 8.13 25.29 2.12
C GLY A 310 6.60 25.37 2.01
N CYS A 311 5.90 24.23 1.99
CA CYS A 311 4.43 24.18 2.01
C CYS A 311 3.88 24.94 3.23
N LYS A 312 2.97 25.90 2.99
CA LYS A 312 2.40 26.74 4.04
C LYS A 312 0.97 27.17 3.74
N ASP A 313 0.24 27.53 4.78
CA ASP A 313 -0.96 28.35 4.67
C ASP A 313 -0.58 29.84 4.84
N ALA A 314 -1.56 30.69 5.13
CA ALA A 314 -1.32 32.11 5.42
C ALA A 314 -0.56 32.35 6.75
N VAL A 315 -0.34 31.31 7.56
CA VAL A 315 0.06 31.39 8.96
C VAL A 315 1.39 30.68 9.20
N ALA A 316 1.51 29.40 8.84
CA ALA A 316 2.63 28.54 9.20
C ALA A 316 2.98 27.52 8.12
N LEU A 317 4.17 26.96 8.27
CA LEU A 317 4.62 25.82 7.47
C LEU A 317 3.85 24.55 7.87
N ALA A 318 3.49 23.74 6.88
CA ALA A 318 2.90 22.43 7.09
C ALA A 318 3.86 21.53 7.88
N ASN A 319 3.33 20.69 8.76
CA ASN A 319 4.10 19.79 9.63
C ASN A 319 5.21 20.51 10.44
N GLY A 320 5.01 21.78 10.79
CA GLY A 320 6.01 22.58 11.50
C GLY A 320 7.27 22.89 10.69
N GLY A 321 7.21 22.78 9.36
CA GLY A 321 8.37 22.96 8.48
C GLY A 321 9.19 21.70 8.24
N ALA A 322 8.76 20.55 8.77
CA ALA A 322 9.38 19.27 8.44
C ALA A 322 9.24 18.96 6.94
N THR A 323 10.30 18.40 6.36
CA THR A 323 10.32 17.97 4.96
C THR A 323 9.31 16.85 4.74
N ILE A 324 8.45 17.01 3.73
CA ILE A 324 7.52 15.97 3.28
C ILE A 324 8.26 15.12 2.26
N SER A 325 8.46 13.84 2.54
CA SER A 325 9.13 12.90 1.63
C SER A 325 8.28 11.66 1.41
N LEU A 326 8.03 11.33 0.15
CA LEU A 326 7.28 10.14 -0.26
C LEU A 326 8.03 9.43 -1.37
N ASN A 327 8.45 8.20 -1.12
CA ASN A 327 9.01 7.33 -2.15
C ASN A 327 7.90 6.50 -2.80
N VAL A 328 7.97 6.29 -4.12
CA VAL A 328 7.05 5.45 -4.90
C VAL A 328 7.81 4.63 -5.94
N ARG A 329 7.21 3.53 -6.38
CA ARG A 329 7.63 2.79 -7.57
C ARG A 329 6.82 3.23 -8.78
N MET A 330 7.39 4.12 -9.57
CA MET A 330 6.71 4.66 -10.75
C MET A 330 6.68 3.62 -11.87
N MET A 331 5.50 3.44 -12.48
CA MET A 331 5.22 2.49 -13.55
C MET A 331 4.92 3.22 -14.85
N GLU A 332 5.26 2.59 -15.97
CA GLU A 332 4.84 3.06 -17.29
C GLU A 332 3.34 2.86 -17.51
N GLY A 333 2.66 3.90 -17.98
CA GLY A 333 1.27 3.83 -18.39
C GLY A 333 0.28 3.98 -17.24
N ASP A 334 -0.94 3.47 -17.45
CA ASP A 334 -2.03 3.54 -16.49
C ASP A 334 -1.90 2.43 -15.43
N VAL A 335 -2.33 2.71 -14.20
CA VAL A 335 -2.28 1.77 -13.07
C VAL A 335 -3.64 1.71 -12.41
N TYR A 336 -4.12 0.49 -12.16
CA TYR A 336 -5.37 0.23 -11.45
C TYR A 336 -5.22 -0.86 -10.39
N PHE A 337 -6.09 -0.82 -9.38
CA PHE A 337 -6.05 -1.68 -8.20
C PHE A 337 -7.36 -2.47 -8.05
N VAL A 338 -7.24 -3.75 -7.72
CA VAL A 338 -8.34 -4.68 -7.52
C VAL A 338 -8.18 -5.37 -6.17
N SER A 339 -9.20 -5.30 -5.32
CA SER A 339 -9.23 -5.91 -3.98
C SER A 339 -10.49 -6.76 -3.83
N ASP A 340 -10.34 -8.03 -3.49
CA ASP A 340 -11.49 -8.91 -3.24
C ASP A 340 -12.24 -8.48 -1.96
N THR A 341 -11.47 -8.14 -0.92
CA THR A 341 -12.01 -7.85 0.42
C THR A 341 -12.61 -6.45 0.53
N SER A 342 -11.91 -5.43 0.02
CA SER A 342 -12.27 -4.02 0.20
C SER A 342 -12.81 -3.34 -1.06
N GLY A 343 -12.70 -4.00 -2.22
CA GLY A 343 -13.05 -3.41 -3.51
C GLY A 343 -14.56 -3.37 -3.79
N ASN A 344 -14.94 -2.43 -4.67
CA ASN A 344 -16.29 -2.27 -5.21
C ASN A 344 -16.21 -1.92 -6.71
N ASP A 345 -16.98 -2.60 -7.56
CA ASP A 345 -16.97 -2.37 -9.01
C ASP A 345 -17.59 -1.03 -9.44
N SER A 346 -18.16 -0.27 -8.52
CA SER A 346 -18.58 1.12 -8.74
C SER A 346 -17.45 2.14 -8.56
N ASN A 347 -16.28 1.70 -8.08
CA ASN A 347 -15.13 2.55 -7.81
C ASN A 347 -14.34 2.90 -9.09
N THR A 348 -13.41 3.86 -8.99
CA THR A 348 -12.57 4.24 -10.14
C THR A 348 -11.33 3.36 -10.31
N CYS A 349 -10.97 2.61 -9.27
CA CYS A 349 -9.86 1.65 -9.27
C CYS A 349 -8.49 2.29 -9.40
N MET A 350 -8.40 3.62 -9.30
CA MET A 350 -7.16 4.38 -9.45
C MET A 350 -6.31 4.46 -8.17
N ASP A 351 -6.88 4.09 -7.02
CA ASP A 351 -6.21 4.08 -5.72
C ASP A 351 -6.58 2.81 -4.94
N PRO A 352 -5.67 2.24 -4.12
CA PRO A 352 -5.96 1.08 -3.29
C PRO A 352 -7.20 1.20 -2.39
N SER A 353 -7.48 2.38 -1.84
CA SER A 353 -8.68 2.66 -1.03
C SER A 353 -9.97 2.81 -1.86
N ASP A 354 -9.84 2.96 -3.18
CA ASP A 354 -10.92 3.05 -4.16
C ASP A 354 -10.78 1.94 -5.21
N SER A 355 -10.40 0.74 -4.77
CA SER A 355 -10.12 -0.40 -5.64
C SER A 355 -11.38 -1.04 -6.22
N CYS A 356 -11.26 -1.63 -7.41
CA CYS A 356 -12.29 -2.48 -8.03
C CYS A 356 -12.46 -3.78 -7.22
N LYS A 357 -13.63 -4.43 -7.31
CA LYS A 357 -13.81 -5.76 -6.72
C LYS A 357 -13.39 -6.87 -7.68
N THR A 358 -13.78 -6.77 -8.94
CA THR A 358 -13.54 -7.79 -9.95
C THR A 358 -12.40 -7.41 -10.88
N ILE A 359 -11.58 -8.41 -11.24
CA ILE A 359 -10.41 -8.21 -12.11
C ILE A 359 -10.81 -7.65 -13.47
N GLN A 360 -11.89 -8.18 -14.07
CA GLN A 360 -12.35 -7.69 -15.38
C GLN A 360 -12.78 -6.22 -15.33
N THR A 361 -13.35 -5.75 -14.21
CA THR A 361 -13.70 -4.32 -14.08
C THR A 361 -12.45 -3.44 -14.04
N GLY A 362 -11.39 -3.88 -13.36
CA GLY A 362 -10.08 -3.22 -13.40
C GLY A 362 -9.48 -3.19 -14.81
N VAL A 363 -9.54 -4.31 -15.52
CA VAL A 363 -9.08 -4.40 -16.93
C VAL A 363 -9.89 -3.49 -17.85
N ASN A 364 -11.20 -3.32 -17.61
CA ASN A 364 -12.05 -2.42 -18.38
C ASN A 364 -11.68 -0.94 -18.20
N GLN A 365 -10.95 -0.56 -17.15
CA GLN A 365 -10.44 0.80 -16.97
C GLN A 365 -9.23 1.10 -17.88
N CYS A 366 -8.56 0.08 -18.40
CA CYS A 366 -7.43 0.24 -19.30
C CYS A 366 -7.88 0.88 -20.62
N THR A 367 -7.14 1.89 -21.08
CA THR A 367 -7.42 2.43 -22.42
C THR A 367 -6.91 1.45 -23.50
N PRO A 368 -7.55 1.38 -24.68
CA PRO A 368 -7.21 0.36 -25.68
C PRO A 368 -5.82 0.48 -26.29
N SER A 369 -5.14 1.64 -26.19
CA SER A 369 -3.88 1.91 -26.89
C SER A 369 -2.70 2.27 -25.97
N SER A 370 -2.96 2.51 -24.68
CA SER A 370 -1.92 2.75 -23.66
C SER A 370 -1.51 1.46 -22.97
N ILE A 371 -0.27 1.42 -22.51
CA ILE A 371 0.17 0.40 -21.56
C ILE A 371 -0.64 0.58 -20.29
N CYS A 372 -1.19 -0.51 -19.78
CA CYS A 372 -1.99 -0.52 -18.56
C CYS A 372 -1.48 -1.61 -17.62
N THR A 373 -1.42 -1.33 -16.32
CA THR A 373 -1.07 -2.29 -15.27
C THR A 373 -2.22 -2.41 -14.29
N VAL A 374 -2.66 -3.63 -14.01
CA VAL A 374 -3.71 -3.94 -13.04
C VAL A 374 -3.09 -4.77 -11.93
N PHE A 375 -2.99 -4.19 -10.74
CA PHE A 375 -2.55 -4.86 -9.53
C PHE A 375 -3.73 -5.52 -8.83
N VAL A 376 -3.55 -6.76 -8.39
CA VAL A 376 -4.60 -7.57 -7.76
C VAL A 376 -4.12 -8.04 -6.39
N GLU A 377 -4.90 -7.74 -5.36
CA GLU A 377 -4.68 -8.21 -4.00
C GLU A 377 -4.73 -9.74 -3.91
N GLY A 378 -4.03 -10.33 -2.94
CA GLY A 378 -4.24 -11.72 -2.53
C GLY A 378 -5.70 -11.96 -2.13
N GLY A 379 -6.29 -13.06 -2.58
CA GLY A 379 -7.73 -13.33 -2.41
C GLY A 379 -8.28 -14.33 -3.41
N ASP A 380 -9.58 -14.63 -3.29
CA ASP A 380 -10.29 -15.63 -4.10
C ASP A 380 -11.24 -15.00 -5.11
N TYR A 381 -10.78 -14.90 -6.35
CA TYR A 381 -11.54 -14.33 -7.45
C TYR A 381 -12.29 -15.41 -8.21
N VAL A 382 -13.56 -15.62 -7.82
CA VAL A 382 -14.43 -16.64 -8.43
C VAL A 382 -15.23 -16.05 -9.59
N ILE A 383 -15.01 -16.56 -10.79
CA ILE A 383 -15.74 -16.21 -12.00
C ILE A 383 -17.01 -17.06 -12.03
N ILE A 384 -18.14 -16.40 -11.79
CA ILE A 384 -19.49 -16.98 -11.76
C ILE A 384 -20.39 -16.22 -12.73
N GLY A 385 -21.69 -16.51 -12.71
CA GLY A 385 -22.57 -15.95 -13.72
C GLY A 385 -22.80 -14.44 -13.70
N THR A 386 -22.50 -13.77 -12.59
CA THR A 386 -22.54 -12.30 -12.49
C THR A 386 -21.16 -11.66 -12.65
N THR A 387 -20.09 -12.46 -12.73
CA THR A 387 -18.70 -12.00 -12.80
C THR A 387 -18.12 -12.40 -14.14
N SER A 388 -17.80 -11.41 -14.99
CA SER A 388 -17.26 -11.67 -16.31
C SER A 388 -15.87 -12.35 -16.25
N PRO A 389 -15.56 -13.25 -17.20
CA PRO A 389 -14.20 -13.78 -17.36
C PRO A 389 -13.23 -12.66 -17.76
N ILE A 390 -11.95 -12.88 -17.48
CA ILE A 390 -10.89 -11.91 -17.72
C ILE A 390 -10.51 -11.96 -19.21
N THR A 391 -10.57 -10.83 -19.89
CA THR A 391 -10.27 -10.70 -21.32
C THR A 391 -9.21 -9.62 -21.55
N LEU A 392 -8.08 -10.02 -22.13
CA LEU A 392 -6.97 -9.12 -22.48
C LEU A 392 -6.88 -9.01 -24.01
N ASN A 393 -7.32 -7.87 -24.56
CA ASN A 393 -7.41 -7.64 -26.02
C ASN A 393 -7.01 -6.22 -26.46
N SER A 394 -6.34 -5.47 -25.59
CA SER A 394 -5.87 -4.10 -25.84
C SER A 394 -4.62 -4.08 -26.72
N SER A 395 -4.55 -3.15 -27.68
CA SER A 395 -3.35 -2.93 -28.51
C SER A 395 -2.24 -2.19 -27.78
N GLY A 396 -2.55 -1.57 -26.63
CA GLY A 396 -1.58 -0.97 -25.72
C GLY A 396 -0.86 -1.96 -24.79
N GLY A 397 -1.39 -3.18 -24.64
CA GLY A 397 -0.90 -4.16 -23.69
C GLY A 397 -1.46 -3.95 -22.27
N VAL A 398 -1.76 -5.06 -21.60
CA VAL A 398 -2.32 -5.08 -20.23
C VAL A 398 -1.45 -5.98 -19.38
N ARG A 399 -0.89 -5.43 -18.31
CA ARG A 399 -0.06 -6.13 -17.35
C ARG A 399 -0.89 -6.45 -16.13
N LEU A 400 -1.35 -7.70 -16.03
CA LEU A 400 -2.12 -8.20 -14.92
C LEU A 400 -1.16 -8.86 -13.91
N LEU A 401 -1.05 -8.27 -12.71
CA LEU A 401 -0.09 -8.65 -11.68
C LEU A 401 -0.82 -8.96 -10.37
N GLY A 402 -0.69 -10.19 -9.88
CA GLY A 402 -1.37 -10.67 -8.67
C GLY A 402 -0.43 -10.88 -7.49
N SER A 403 -1.03 -11.31 -6.39
CA SER A 403 -0.42 -11.66 -5.11
C SER A 403 0.17 -10.49 -4.34
N PHE A 404 -0.56 -9.37 -4.29
CA PHE A 404 -0.20 -8.21 -3.48
C PHE A 404 -0.86 -8.24 -2.10
N ASP A 405 -0.19 -7.65 -1.12
CA ASP A 405 -0.80 -7.30 0.16
C ASP A 405 -1.93 -6.26 0.01
N SER A 406 -2.77 -6.10 1.03
CA SER A 406 -3.92 -5.18 1.01
C SER A 406 -3.53 -3.70 0.81
N ALA A 407 -2.26 -3.36 1.06
CA ALA A 407 -1.71 -2.02 0.83
C ALA A 407 -1.02 -1.85 -0.54
N PHE A 408 -0.92 -2.92 -1.34
CA PHE A 408 -0.23 -2.95 -2.63
C PHE A 408 1.22 -2.44 -2.58
N THR A 409 1.92 -2.80 -1.50
CA THR A 409 3.33 -2.46 -1.27
C THR A 409 4.26 -3.64 -1.49
N THR A 410 3.79 -4.87 -1.30
CA THR A 410 4.62 -6.08 -1.38
C THR A 410 3.90 -7.13 -2.22
N GLN A 411 4.61 -7.70 -3.19
CA GLN A 411 4.16 -8.89 -3.92
C GLN A 411 4.75 -10.11 -3.24
N ASP A 412 3.90 -10.99 -2.73
CA ASP A 412 4.30 -12.25 -2.09
C ASP A 412 3.41 -13.38 -2.61
N LEU A 413 3.99 -14.22 -3.47
CA LEU A 413 3.32 -15.35 -4.13
C LEU A 413 2.89 -16.43 -3.13
N ASP A 414 3.56 -16.54 -1.98
CA ASP A 414 3.28 -17.54 -0.95
C ASP A 414 2.43 -16.98 0.18
N GLY A 415 2.74 -15.76 0.64
CA GLY A 415 2.09 -15.11 1.77
C GLY A 415 0.72 -14.51 1.45
N THR A 416 0.54 -13.98 0.23
CA THR A 416 -0.69 -13.31 -0.22
C THR A 416 -1.15 -13.81 -1.58
N PRO A 417 -1.43 -15.11 -1.77
CA PRO A 417 -1.71 -15.67 -3.09
C PRO A 417 -3.02 -15.13 -3.67
N THR A 418 -3.00 -14.70 -4.93
CA THR A 418 -4.22 -14.43 -5.70
C THR A 418 -4.67 -15.68 -6.44
N ARG A 419 -5.89 -16.15 -6.17
CA ARG A 419 -6.45 -17.37 -6.75
C ARG A 419 -7.64 -17.04 -7.64
N ILE A 420 -7.67 -17.56 -8.86
CA ILE A 420 -8.74 -17.35 -9.84
C ILE A 420 -9.41 -18.70 -10.11
N PHE A 421 -10.72 -18.78 -9.88
CA PHE A 421 -11.51 -19.99 -10.09
C PHE A 421 -12.57 -19.75 -11.17
N ASP A 422 -12.63 -20.61 -12.17
CA ASP A 422 -13.77 -20.66 -13.09
C ASP A 422 -14.87 -21.56 -12.51
N ASN A 423 -16.06 -21.00 -12.28
CA ASN A 423 -17.23 -21.72 -11.78
C ASN A 423 -18.50 -21.25 -12.52
N ARG A 424 -18.36 -21.00 -13.82
CA ARG A 424 -19.48 -20.56 -14.68
C ARG A 424 -20.42 -21.73 -14.99
N ASN A 425 -21.72 -21.47 -14.97
CA ASN A 425 -22.71 -22.49 -15.32
C ASN A 425 -22.67 -22.86 -16.83
N ILE A 426 -23.42 -23.89 -17.21
CA ILE A 426 -23.39 -24.42 -18.59
C ILE A 426 -23.92 -23.46 -19.66
N VAL A 427 -24.77 -22.51 -19.28
CA VAL A 427 -25.30 -21.49 -20.21
C VAL A 427 -24.21 -20.49 -20.60
N GLN A 428 -23.34 -20.17 -19.64
CA GLN A 428 -22.31 -19.14 -19.78
C GLN A 428 -21.00 -19.69 -20.30
N CYS A 429 -20.70 -20.93 -19.93
CA CYS A 429 -19.61 -21.67 -20.50
C CYS A 429 -20.00 -23.14 -20.70
N PRO A 430 -20.42 -23.52 -21.93
CA PRO A 430 -20.82 -24.88 -22.23
C PRO A 430 -19.65 -25.87 -22.17
N GLY A 431 -18.48 -25.49 -22.71
CA GLY A 431 -17.29 -26.34 -22.71
C GLY A 431 -17.44 -27.66 -23.47
N THR A 432 -18.35 -27.75 -24.45
CA THR A 432 -18.70 -29.01 -25.12
C THR A 432 -17.91 -29.28 -26.41
N VAL A 433 -17.36 -28.26 -27.04
CA VAL A 433 -16.66 -28.32 -28.32
C VAL A 433 -15.35 -27.52 -28.22
N LEU A 434 -14.24 -28.24 -28.34
CA LEU A 434 -12.91 -27.63 -28.41
C LEU A 434 -12.77 -26.74 -29.66
N SER A 435 -12.09 -25.60 -29.50
CA SER A 435 -11.87 -24.55 -30.51
C SER A 435 -13.08 -23.69 -30.84
N SER A 436 -14.19 -23.84 -30.11
CA SER A 436 -15.42 -23.11 -30.34
C SER A 436 -16.00 -22.54 -29.04
N ASN A 437 -16.17 -23.37 -28.02
CA ASN A 437 -16.85 -22.98 -26.78
C ASN A 437 -16.17 -23.52 -25.50
N GLU A 438 -14.88 -23.82 -25.58
CA GLU A 438 -14.05 -24.18 -24.43
C GLU A 438 -14.00 -23.05 -23.38
N CYS A 439 -13.95 -23.47 -22.11
CA CYS A 439 -13.96 -22.58 -20.97
C CYS A 439 -12.56 -22.15 -20.55
N ALA A 440 -12.39 -20.87 -20.26
CA ALA A 440 -11.21 -20.38 -19.57
C ALA A 440 -11.54 -19.12 -18.75
N PRO A 441 -11.03 -18.99 -17.52
CA PRO A 441 -11.20 -17.78 -16.73
C PRO A 441 -10.41 -16.59 -17.30
N ILE A 442 -9.32 -16.84 -18.02
CA ILE A 442 -8.51 -15.81 -18.70
C ILE A 442 -8.44 -16.11 -20.21
N THR A 443 -8.79 -15.13 -21.02
CA THR A 443 -8.63 -15.14 -22.48
C THR A 443 -7.74 -13.99 -22.93
N ILE A 444 -6.74 -14.29 -23.76
CA ILE A 444 -5.78 -13.31 -24.29
C ILE A 444 -5.83 -13.31 -25.82
N THR A 445 -5.93 -12.11 -26.41
CA THR A 445 -5.84 -11.87 -27.85
C THR A 445 -4.91 -10.70 -28.09
N ALA A 446 -3.63 -10.98 -28.38
CA ALA A 446 -2.64 -9.95 -28.61
C ALA A 446 -2.65 -9.48 -30.07
N SER A 447 -3.07 -8.25 -30.31
CA SER A 447 -3.05 -7.64 -31.64
C SER A 447 -2.82 -6.13 -31.60
N GLY A 448 -2.21 -5.58 -32.65
CA GLY A 448 -2.07 -4.14 -32.85
C GLY A 448 -0.91 -3.48 -32.09
N MET A 449 0.02 -4.25 -31.53
CA MET A 449 1.18 -3.72 -30.79
C MET A 449 2.33 -3.25 -31.69
N ALA A 450 2.25 -3.52 -33.00
CA ALA A 450 3.16 -3.01 -34.03
C ALA A 450 4.67 -3.29 -33.79
N GLY A 451 5.00 -4.37 -33.07
CA GLY A 451 6.38 -4.76 -32.79
C GLY A 451 7.02 -3.98 -31.62
N ASP A 452 6.22 -3.21 -30.89
CA ASP A 452 6.66 -2.51 -29.68
C ASP A 452 6.66 -3.48 -28.48
N SER A 453 7.84 -3.95 -28.08
CA SER A 453 7.99 -4.91 -26.97
C SER A 453 7.63 -4.34 -25.59
N THR A 454 7.45 -3.02 -25.45
CA THR A 454 6.95 -2.41 -24.21
C THR A 454 5.45 -2.65 -24.01
N LYS A 455 4.74 -2.87 -25.12
CA LYS A 455 3.33 -3.24 -25.18
C LYS A 455 3.22 -4.76 -25.21
N ALA A 456 2.75 -5.32 -24.11
CA ALA A 456 2.52 -6.75 -24.01
C ALA A 456 1.34 -7.04 -23.10
N HIS A 457 0.66 -8.17 -23.35
CA HIS A 457 -0.20 -8.76 -22.34
C HIS A 457 0.66 -9.56 -21.37
N VAL A 458 0.65 -9.16 -20.11
CA VAL A 458 1.39 -9.85 -19.04
C VAL A 458 0.40 -10.47 -18.07
N VAL A 459 0.63 -11.73 -17.69
CA VAL A 459 -0.07 -12.39 -16.58
C VAL A 459 0.97 -12.95 -15.63
N GLN A 460 0.99 -12.44 -14.40
CA GLN A 460 2.00 -12.81 -13.39
C GLN A 460 1.40 -12.93 -11.99
N GLY A 461 1.81 -13.96 -11.26
CA GLY A 461 1.58 -14.05 -9.82
C GLY A 461 0.18 -14.51 -9.46
N PHE A 462 -0.40 -15.42 -10.24
CA PHE A 462 -1.71 -15.99 -9.99
C PHE A 462 -1.65 -17.50 -9.83
N SER A 463 -2.58 -18.03 -9.02
CA SER A 463 -3.01 -19.42 -9.10
C SER A 463 -4.34 -19.50 -9.87
N ILE A 464 -4.35 -20.16 -11.02
CA ILE A 464 -5.46 -20.14 -11.98
C ILE A 464 -6.01 -21.56 -12.15
N PHE A 465 -7.31 -21.72 -11.90
CA PHE A 465 -7.99 -23.02 -11.93
C PHE A 465 -9.14 -23.00 -12.93
N ALA A 466 -9.06 -23.91 -13.91
CA ALA A 466 -10.16 -24.17 -14.83
C ALA A 466 -11.33 -24.92 -14.16
N ASP A 467 -12.52 -24.83 -14.75
CA ASP A 467 -13.69 -25.57 -14.28
C ASP A 467 -13.60 -27.05 -14.70
N GLU A 468 -13.38 -27.92 -13.73
CA GLU A 468 -13.22 -29.37 -13.94
C GLU A 468 -14.51 -30.12 -14.25
N THR A 469 -15.68 -29.48 -14.10
CA THR A 469 -16.98 -30.07 -14.48
C THR A 469 -17.21 -30.04 -16.00
N LYS A 470 -16.44 -29.24 -16.72
CA LYS A 470 -16.54 -29.07 -18.18
C LYS A 470 -15.74 -30.12 -18.92
N GLN A 471 -16.20 -30.48 -20.12
CA GLN A 471 -15.46 -31.38 -21.01
C GLN A 471 -14.20 -30.70 -21.55
N ASN A 472 -14.32 -29.43 -21.96
CA ASN A 472 -13.22 -28.64 -22.51
C ASN A 472 -13.03 -27.37 -21.70
N ALA A 473 -11.97 -27.33 -20.89
CA ALA A 473 -11.64 -26.20 -20.03
C ALA A 473 -10.14 -26.06 -19.80
N PHE A 474 -9.67 -24.81 -19.78
CA PHE A 474 -8.28 -24.43 -19.63
C PHE A 474 -8.14 -23.27 -18.64
N GLY A 475 -7.02 -23.18 -17.93
CA GLY A 475 -6.76 -22.05 -17.04
C GLY A 475 -6.55 -20.73 -17.82
N ILE A 476 -5.76 -20.78 -18.89
CA ILE A 476 -5.54 -19.64 -19.79
C ILE A 476 -5.77 -20.08 -21.22
N ARG A 477 -6.46 -19.23 -21.98
CA ARG A 477 -6.67 -19.41 -23.41
C ARG A 477 -6.08 -18.23 -24.19
N ILE A 478 -5.22 -18.52 -25.17
CA ILE A 478 -4.63 -17.56 -26.10
C ILE A 478 -5.24 -17.78 -27.49
N LEU A 479 -5.80 -16.73 -28.06
CA LEU A 479 -6.56 -16.81 -29.32
C LEU A 479 -6.06 -15.81 -30.33
N ASN A 480 -5.83 -16.30 -31.55
CA ASN A 480 -5.55 -15.45 -32.71
C ASN A 480 -4.42 -14.45 -32.40
N GLY A 481 -4.52 -13.25 -32.95
CA GLY A 481 -3.55 -12.19 -32.80
C GLY A 481 -2.74 -11.97 -34.07
N ASP A 482 -1.66 -11.20 -33.96
CA ASP A 482 -0.71 -10.95 -35.04
C ASP A 482 0.74 -11.21 -34.61
N ALA A 483 1.61 -11.42 -35.59
CA ALA A 483 3.01 -11.79 -35.37
C ALA A 483 3.87 -10.68 -34.73
N ASN A 484 3.34 -9.45 -34.64
CA ASN A 484 4.03 -8.28 -34.12
C ASN A 484 3.50 -7.88 -32.72
N SER A 485 2.89 -8.82 -32.01
CA SER A 485 2.32 -8.63 -30.69
C SER A 485 2.89 -9.63 -29.68
N TYR A 486 2.87 -9.27 -28.40
CA TYR A 486 3.61 -9.95 -27.34
C TYR A 486 2.70 -10.39 -26.19
N ILE A 487 2.90 -11.63 -25.74
CA ILE A 487 2.26 -12.21 -24.56
C ILE A 487 3.35 -12.79 -23.67
N TYR A 488 3.34 -12.40 -22.40
CA TYR A 488 4.23 -12.91 -21.36
C TYR A 488 3.40 -13.51 -20.23
N ILE A 489 3.54 -14.81 -20.00
CA ILE A 489 2.91 -15.51 -18.88
C ILE A 489 4.05 -16.03 -18.01
N TYR A 490 4.20 -15.53 -16.79
CA TYR A 490 5.30 -15.96 -15.93
C TYR A 490 5.00 -15.94 -14.44
N ALA A 491 5.66 -16.82 -13.69
CA ALA A 491 5.49 -16.98 -12.24
C ALA A 491 4.03 -17.22 -11.82
N ASN A 492 3.32 -18.09 -12.55
CA ASN A 492 1.96 -18.52 -12.22
C ASN A 492 1.90 -20.00 -11.87
N TYR A 493 0.88 -20.38 -11.10
CA TYR A 493 0.39 -21.75 -10.99
C TYR A 493 -0.88 -21.88 -11.83
N ILE A 494 -0.88 -22.73 -12.86
CA ILE A 494 -1.99 -22.84 -13.82
C ILE A 494 -2.42 -24.30 -13.90
N SER A 495 -3.69 -24.60 -13.64
CA SER A 495 -4.19 -25.97 -13.59
C SER A 495 -5.52 -26.13 -14.33
N GLY A 496 -5.68 -27.25 -15.04
CA GLY A 496 -6.93 -27.64 -15.72
C GLY A 496 -8.04 -28.15 -14.80
N GLY A 497 -8.00 -27.77 -13.53
CA GLY A 497 -8.90 -28.22 -12.45
C GLY A 497 -8.19 -28.20 -11.10
N GLN A 498 -8.94 -28.32 -10.01
CA GLN A 498 -8.36 -28.51 -8.67
C GLN A 498 -7.94 -29.96 -8.45
N GLY A 499 -8.70 -30.90 -9.03
CA GLY A 499 -8.47 -32.33 -9.01
C GLY A 499 -8.72 -32.98 -7.65
N GLY A 500 -9.17 -34.23 -7.66
CA GLY A 500 -9.40 -35.03 -6.47
C GLY A 500 -10.72 -34.73 -5.74
N LEU A 501 -11.65 -34.01 -6.37
CA LEU A 501 -12.93 -33.62 -5.78
C LEU A 501 -14.09 -34.56 -6.17
N GLY A 502 -13.89 -35.47 -7.13
CA GLY A 502 -14.90 -36.44 -7.56
C GLY A 502 -16.00 -35.86 -8.46
N VAL A 503 -15.83 -34.64 -8.94
CA VAL A 503 -16.76 -33.93 -9.84
C VAL A 503 -16.20 -33.75 -11.25
N GLU A 504 -15.05 -34.37 -11.53
CA GLU A 504 -14.32 -34.19 -12.77
C GLU A 504 -15.03 -34.85 -13.95
N ASN A 505 -15.18 -34.12 -15.07
CA ASN A 505 -15.76 -34.70 -16.28
C ASN A 505 -14.77 -35.65 -16.95
N ALA A 506 -15.18 -36.87 -17.27
CA ALA A 506 -14.30 -37.87 -17.89
C ALA A 506 -14.12 -37.71 -19.41
N ALA A 507 -14.84 -36.78 -20.05
CA ALA A 507 -14.79 -36.53 -21.49
C ALA A 507 -14.05 -35.22 -21.83
N GLY A 508 -13.70 -35.07 -23.12
CA GLY A 508 -13.08 -33.85 -23.67
C GLY A 508 -11.62 -33.63 -23.26
N THR A 509 -11.12 -32.42 -23.53
CA THR A 509 -9.74 -32.03 -23.27
C THR A 509 -9.66 -30.92 -22.22
N ARG A 510 -8.97 -31.18 -21.11
CA ARG A 510 -8.70 -30.16 -20.07
C ARG A 510 -7.21 -29.89 -19.90
N GLY A 511 -6.89 -28.66 -19.48
CA GLY A 511 -5.48 -28.26 -19.43
C GLY A 511 -5.17 -26.97 -18.70
N GLY A 512 -3.88 -26.64 -18.64
CA GLY A 512 -3.42 -25.38 -18.08
C GLY A 512 -3.56 -24.24 -19.10
N ILE A 513 -2.86 -24.35 -20.23
CA ILE A 513 -2.83 -23.32 -21.28
C ILE A 513 -3.25 -23.90 -22.62
N TYR A 514 -4.17 -23.20 -23.31
CA TYR A 514 -4.57 -23.51 -24.68
C TYR A 514 -4.24 -22.35 -25.62
N LEU A 515 -3.49 -22.62 -26.69
CA LEU A 515 -3.17 -21.66 -27.74
C LEU A 515 -3.86 -22.08 -29.04
N LEU A 516 -4.65 -21.19 -29.62
CA LEU A 516 -5.40 -21.45 -30.84
C LEU A 516 -5.12 -20.38 -31.89
N SER A 517 -4.46 -20.80 -32.98
CA SER A 517 -4.17 -19.97 -34.15
C SER A 517 -3.45 -18.67 -33.83
N SER A 518 -2.58 -18.67 -32.83
CA SER A 518 -1.94 -17.46 -32.30
C SER A 518 -0.53 -17.25 -32.87
N PRO A 519 -0.33 -16.31 -33.82
CA PRO A 519 0.99 -16.02 -34.36
C PRO A 519 1.81 -15.07 -33.49
N SER A 520 1.26 -14.51 -32.41
CA SER A 520 1.97 -13.61 -31.51
C SER A 520 3.18 -14.27 -30.86
N ASN A 521 4.08 -13.45 -30.32
CA ASN A 521 5.18 -13.92 -29.50
C ASN A 521 4.63 -14.37 -28.13
N ASN A 522 4.33 -15.66 -28.03
CA ASN A 522 3.71 -16.27 -26.84
C ASN A 522 4.80 -16.88 -25.95
N GLN A 523 5.37 -16.08 -25.07
CA GLN A 523 6.39 -16.51 -24.12
C GLN A 523 5.74 -16.91 -22.79
N ILE A 524 5.93 -18.17 -22.43
CA ILE A 524 5.42 -18.81 -21.22
C ILE A 524 6.66 -19.25 -20.45
N ASP A 525 6.95 -18.55 -19.35
CA ASP A 525 8.24 -18.64 -18.67
C ASP A 525 8.08 -18.86 -17.16
N THR A 526 8.82 -19.79 -16.56
CA THR A 526 8.88 -19.93 -15.08
C THR A 526 7.50 -20.12 -14.44
N ASN A 527 6.62 -20.90 -15.08
CA ASN A 527 5.31 -21.26 -14.53
C ASN A 527 5.29 -22.71 -14.05
N VAL A 528 4.32 -23.02 -13.20
CA VAL A 528 3.89 -24.39 -12.90
C VAL A 528 2.59 -24.62 -13.64
N ILE A 529 2.59 -25.56 -14.58
CA ILE A 529 1.46 -25.79 -15.49
C ILE A 529 1.03 -27.25 -15.35
N LYS A 530 -0.23 -27.46 -15.00
CA LYS A 530 -0.83 -28.77 -14.84
C LYS A 530 -1.97 -28.98 -15.83
N GLY A 531 -2.02 -30.20 -16.36
CA GLY A 531 -3.17 -30.70 -17.12
C GLY A 531 -4.45 -30.75 -16.27
N GLY A 532 -5.53 -31.22 -16.87
CA GLY A 532 -6.72 -31.58 -16.10
C GLY A 532 -6.53 -32.86 -15.28
N PHE A 533 -7.38 -33.05 -14.28
CA PHE A 533 -7.45 -34.32 -13.56
C PHE A 533 -8.63 -35.14 -14.07
N GLY A 534 -8.39 -36.34 -14.59
CA GLY A 534 -9.43 -37.31 -14.95
C GLY A 534 -10.20 -37.03 -16.24
N ALA A 535 -9.77 -36.10 -17.11
CA ALA A 535 -10.38 -35.85 -18.43
C ALA A 535 -10.05 -36.97 -19.44
N LEU A 536 -10.74 -37.02 -20.59
CA LEU A 536 -10.38 -37.97 -21.65
C LEU A 536 -8.96 -37.72 -22.14
N SER A 537 -8.68 -36.46 -22.44
CA SER A 537 -7.34 -35.95 -22.74
C SER A 537 -6.98 -34.88 -21.72
N SER A 538 -5.81 -35.00 -21.11
CA SER A 538 -5.25 -33.99 -20.23
C SER A 538 -3.99 -33.42 -20.84
N SER A 539 -3.95 -32.10 -21.05
CA SER A 539 -2.80 -31.44 -21.68
C SER A 539 -2.43 -30.20 -20.90
N ALA A 540 -1.25 -30.17 -20.28
CA ALA A 540 -0.83 -28.99 -19.51
C ALA A 540 -0.69 -27.76 -20.42
N VAL A 541 0.00 -27.93 -21.55
CA VAL A 541 0.03 -26.96 -22.65
C VAL A 541 -0.46 -27.63 -23.93
N TYR A 542 -1.51 -27.07 -24.52
CA TYR A 542 -1.98 -27.47 -25.85
C TYR A 542 -1.83 -26.28 -26.81
N SER A 543 -0.94 -26.40 -27.79
CA SER A 543 -0.78 -25.43 -28.87
C SER A 543 -1.33 -25.99 -30.19
N TYR A 544 -2.25 -25.25 -30.81
CA TYR A 544 -2.79 -25.51 -32.14
C TYR A 544 -2.46 -24.35 -33.07
N ASN A 545 -1.67 -24.60 -34.12
CA ASN A 545 -1.27 -23.61 -35.14
C ASN A 545 -0.77 -22.27 -34.56
N SER A 546 0.03 -22.30 -33.50
CA SER A 546 0.47 -21.11 -32.76
C SER A 546 1.99 -21.08 -32.59
N ASN A 547 2.55 -19.87 -32.54
CA ASN A 547 3.91 -19.69 -32.03
C ASN A 547 3.89 -19.95 -30.52
N VAL A 548 4.88 -20.68 -29.97
CA VAL A 548 4.91 -21.01 -28.54
C VAL A 548 6.34 -21.14 -28.04
N TYR A 549 6.69 -20.34 -27.03
CA TYR A 549 8.01 -20.35 -26.38
C TYR A 549 7.83 -20.76 -24.92
N LEU A 550 8.06 -22.04 -24.63
CA LEU A 550 8.04 -22.61 -23.29
C LEU A 550 9.45 -22.56 -22.71
N LEU A 551 9.67 -21.68 -21.75
CA LEU A 551 10.98 -21.47 -21.13
C LEU A 551 10.89 -21.78 -19.63
N ARG A 552 11.77 -22.63 -19.08
CA ARG A 552 11.93 -22.74 -17.62
C ARG A 552 10.66 -23.09 -16.84
N ASN A 553 9.69 -23.78 -17.44
CA ASN A 553 8.46 -24.16 -16.76
C ASN A 553 8.56 -25.54 -16.11
N ARG A 554 7.74 -25.77 -15.09
CA ARG A 554 7.43 -27.10 -14.55
C ARG A 554 6.07 -27.51 -15.07
N ILE A 555 6.03 -28.52 -15.94
CA ILE A 555 4.87 -28.89 -16.73
C ILE A 555 4.48 -30.33 -16.40
N SER A 556 3.19 -30.62 -16.24
CA SER A 556 2.72 -31.99 -16.04
C SER A 556 1.36 -32.24 -16.67
N GLY A 557 1.25 -33.28 -17.49
CA GLY A 557 -0.03 -33.72 -18.05
C GLY A 557 -1.02 -34.30 -17.02
N ASP A 558 -0.57 -34.60 -15.80
CA ASP A 558 -1.40 -35.12 -14.72
C ASP A 558 -2.21 -36.39 -15.11
N LYS A 559 -3.35 -36.66 -14.45
CA LYS A 559 -4.19 -37.84 -14.67
C LYS A 559 -5.14 -37.68 -15.85
N ALA A 560 -5.24 -38.68 -16.72
CA ALA A 560 -6.22 -38.74 -17.81
C ALA A 560 -6.85 -40.13 -17.95
N VAL A 561 -8.00 -40.21 -18.63
CA VAL A 561 -8.62 -41.49 -18.98
C VAL A 561 -7.90 -42.12 -20.18
N ASN A 562 -7.55 -41.33 -21.20
CA ASN A 562 -6.84 -41.81 -22.39
C ASN A 562 -5.42 -41.24 -22.46
N ASP A 563 -5.29 -39.96 -22.78
CA ASP A 563 -4.00 -39.34 -23.08
C ASP A 563 -3.62 -38.28 -22.06
N SER A 564 -2.41 -38.35 -21.52
CA SER A 564 -1.79 -37.29 -20.71
C SER A 564 -0.62 -36.69 -21.48
N HIS A 565 -0.58 -35.37 -21.59
CA HIS A 565 0.48 -34.62 -22.27
C HIS A 565 0.99 -33.51 -21.37
N SER A 566 2.31 -33.44 -21.14
CA SER A 566 2.89 -32.17 -20.67
C SER A 566 2.75 -31.11 -21.74
N VAL A 567 3.17 -31.42 -22.97
CA VAL A 567 3.03 -30.52 -24.12
C VAL A 567 2.44 -31.27 -25.31
N LEU A 568 1.32 -30.75 -25.82
CA LEU A 568 0.71 -31.18 -27.07
C LEU A 568 0.81 -30.06 -28.10
N LEU A 569 1.49 -30.32 -29.21
CA LEU A 569 1.63 -29.43 -30.34
C LEU A 569 0.93 -30.03 -31.55
N VAL A 570 0.06 -29.25 -32.19
CA VAL A 570 -0.60 -29.60 -33.45
C VAL A 570 -0.38 -28.45 -34.42
N ASN A 571 0.52 -28.62 -35.38
CA ASN A 571 0.90 -27.58 -36.34
C ASN A 571 0.70 -28.04 -37.79
N PHE A 572 -0.26 -27.39 -38.44
CA PHE A 572 -0.60 -27.60 -39.84
C PHE A 572 -0.02 -26.53 -40.78
N VAL A 573 0.66 -25.54 -40.22
CA VAL A 573 1.37 -24.47 -40.93
C VAL A 573 2.72 -24.20 -40.24
N ASP A 574 3.64 -23.53 -40.93
CA ASP A 574 4.93 -23.17 -40.33
C ASP A 574 4.75 -22.15 -39.19
N ARG A 575 5.17 -22.55 -37.99
CA ARG A 575 5.11 -21.82 -36.73
C ARG A 575 6.43 -21.94 -35.99
N LEU A 576 6.73 -20.95 -35.17
CA LEU A 576 7.92 -20.96 -34.33
C LEU A 576 7.61 -21.64 -33.01
N VAL A 577 8.32 -22.73 -32.73
CA VAL A 577 8.22 -23.48 -31.47
C VAL A 577 9.58 -23.51 -30.78
N ALA A 578 9.62 -23.12 -29.52
CA ALA A 578 10.80 -23.28 -28.66
C ALA A 578 10.38 -23.87 -27.32
N ILE A 579 10.98 -24.99 -26.95
CA ILE A 579 10.75 -25.68 -25.68
C ILE A 579 12.12 -25.83 -25.01
N ILE A 580 12.42 -24.97 -24.04
CA ILE A 580 13.76 -24.80 -23.50
C ILE A 580 13.77 -24.81 -21.98
N ASN A 581 14.68 -25.60 -21.40
CA ASN A 581 14.93 -25.65 -19.96
C ASN A 581 13.67 -25.94 -19.12
N ASN A 582 12.71 -26.73 -19.63
CA ASN A 582 11.51 -27.12 -18.87
C ASN A 582 11.70 -28.48 -18.19
N THR A 583 11.01 -28.67 -17.07
CA THR A 583 10.81 -29.98 -16.48
C THR A 583 9.40 -30.48 -16.80
N MET A 584 9.28 -31.71 -17.27
CA MET A 584 8.02 -32.25 -17.81
C MET A 584 7.62 -33.56 -17.15
N ASN A 585 6.31 -33.74 -16.93
CA ASN A 585 5.69 -34.95 -16.41
C ASN A 585 6.23 -35.40 -15.04
N PHE A 586 6.64 -34.44 -14.21
CA PHE A 586 7.13 -34.71 -12.87
C PHE A 586 6.12 -35.49 -12.00
N ARG A 587 4.81 -35.22 -12.15
CA ARG A 587 3.76 -35.85 -11.33
C ARG A 587 3.46 -37.31 -11.73
N PRO A 588 3.11 -37.66 -12.98
CA PRO A 588 2.93 -39.07 -13.38
C PRO A 588 4.14 -39.99 -13.13
N TYR A 589 5.34 -39.40 -13.01
CA TYR A 589 6.56 -40.14 -12.68
C TYR A 589 6.74 -40.41 -11.18
N THR A 590 6.25 -39.51 -10.31
CA THR A 590 6.47 -39.58 -8.85
C THR A 590 5.22 -40.01 -8.07
N ASP A 591 4.03 -39.77 -8.62
CA ASP A 591 2.73 -40.05 -8.00
C ASP A 591 2.01 -41.16 -8.78
N GLY A 592 1.97 -42.36 -8.20
CA GLY A 592 1.32 -43.53 -8.81
C GLY A 592 -0.20 -43.41 -9.00
N ALA A 593 -0.85 -42.38 -8.45
CA ALA A 593 -2.27 -42.10 -8.70
C ALA A 593 -2.51 -41.28 -9.97
N ALA A 594 -1.47 -40.62 -10.51
CA ALA A 594 -1.54 -39.83 -11.74
C ALA A 594 -1.30 -40.73 -12.97
N THR A 595 -2.35 -41.43 -13.39
CA THR A 595 -2.31 -42.44 -14.46
C THR A 595 -3.01 -42.00 -15.74
N SER A 596 -2.64 -42.61 -16.88
CA SER A 596 -3.36 -42.52 -18.16
C SER A 596 -3.23 -43.82 -18.98
N GLN A 597 -3.91 -43.95 -20.13
CA GLN A 597 -3.62 -45.06 -21.06
C GLN A 597 -2.30 -44.82 -21.79
N PHE A 598 -2.10 -43.61 -22.32
CA PHE A 598 -0.87 -43.15 -22.92
C PHE A 598 -0.39 -41.90 -22.20
N ASN A 599 0.93 -41.81 -21.97
CA ASN A 599 1.52 -40.60 -21.40
C ASN A 599 2.62 -40.08 -22.31
N TYR A 600 2.66 -38.76 -22.49
CA TYR A 600 3.57 -38.05 -23.36
C TYR A 600 4.22 -36.90 -22.61
N GLY A 601 5.55 -36.81 -22.64
CA GLY A 601 6.24 -35.57 -22.28
C GLY A 601 5.92 -34.51 -23.31
N ILE A 602 6.42 -34.71 -24.53
CA ILE A 602 6.11 -33.87 -25.69
C ILE A 602 5.45 -34.75 -26.74
N ARG A 603 4.26 -34.36 -27.19
CA ARG A 603 3.62 -34.89 -28.39
C ARG A 603 3.52 -33.78 -29.42
N ASN A 604 4.03 -34.03 -30.62
CA ASN A 604 4.00 -33.06 -31.71
C ASN A 604 3.47 -33.70 -32.98
N GLU A 605 2.49 -33.07 -33.59
CA GLU A 605 1.85 -33.47 -34.83
C GLU A 605 2.08 -32.39 -35.89
N GLU A 606 2.87 -32.70 -36.93
CA GLU A 606 3.25 -31.78 -37.99
C GLU A 606 2.66 -32.22 -39.35
N ASN A 607 1.84 -31.39 -40.00
CA ASN A 607 1.52 -31.61 -41.44
C ASN A 607 2.56 -30.97 -42.37
N THR A 608 3.28 -29.96 -41.88
CA THR A 608 4.38 -29.30 -42.58
C THR A 608 5.55 -29.20 -41.63
N ALA A 609 6.75 -29.54 -42.11
CA ALA A 609 7.93 -29.54 -41.26
C ALA A 609 8.23 -28.09 -40.84
N LEU A 610 8.24 -27.86 -39.53
CA LEU A 610 8.49 -26.53 -38.97
C LEU A 610 9.91 -26.08 -39.33
N ILE A 611 10.09 -24.83 -39.74
CA ILE A 611 11.42 -24.30 -40.09
C ILE A 611 12.20 -23.93 -38.81
N LYS A 612 11.47 -23.57 -37.75
CA LYS A 612 12.02 -23.16 -36.46
C LYS A 612 11.36 -23.91 -35.31
N HIS A 613 11.88 -25.10 -35.02
CA HIS A 613 11.41 -25.96 -33.93
C HIS A 613 12.60 -26.37 -33.06
N TYR A 614 12.65 -25.89 -31.82
CA TYR A 614 13.75 -26.10 -30.89
C TYR A 614 13.27 -26.82 -29.63
N ILE A 615 13.96 -27.89 -29.23
CA ILE A 615 13.73 -28.63 -27.99
C ILE A 615 15.08 -28.81 -27.31
N ALA A 616 15.40 -28.00 -26.29
CA ALA A 616 16.72 -28.04 -25.68
C ALA A 616 16.74 -27.92 -24.17
N GLY A 617 17.67 -28.63 -23.52
CA GLY A 617 17.88 -28.51 -22.08
C GLY A 617 16.69 -28.94 -21.23
N ASN A 618 15.73 -29.71 -21.76
CA ASN A 618 14.56 -30.12 -20.99
C ASN A 618 14.84 -31.40 -20.22
N THR A 619 14.20 -31.54 -19.06
CA THR A 619 14.14 -32.79 -18.30
C THR A 619 12.75 -33.39 -18.42
N ILE A 620 12.65 -34.55 -19.06
CA ILE A 620 11.38 -35.16 -19.47
C ILE A 620 11.22 -36.53 -18.83
N TYR A 621 10.22 -36.67 -17.97
CA TYR A 621 9.86 -37.94 -17.37
C TYR A 621 8.73 -38.63 -18.14
N ALA A 622 8.85 -39.94 -18.34
CA ALA A 622 7.85 -40.75 -18.98
C ALA A 622 7.40 -41.87 -18.03
N GLY A 623 6.26 -41.70 -17.36
CA GLY A 623 5.70 -42.65 -16.40
C GLY A 623 4.17 -42.54 -16.29
N GLY A 624 3.51 -43.48 -15.62
CA GLY A 624 2.05 -43.41 -15.35
C GLY A 624 1.11 -44.00 -16.42
N ALA A 625 1.60 -44.45 -17.58
CA ALA A 625 0.79 -45.20 -18.53
C ALA A 625 0.43 -46.59 -17.99
N THR A 626 -0.86 -46.96 -18.09
CA THR A 626 -1.42 -48.21 -17.58
C THR A 626 -1.52 -49.32 -18.62
N VAL A 627 -1.62 -48.96 -19.91
CA VAL A 627 -1.78 -49.91 -21.01
C VAL A 627 -0.85 -49.58 -22.16
N GLY A 628 -0.90 -48.33 -22.64
CA GLY A 628 -0.08 -47.81 -23.72
C GLY A 628 1.36 -47.51 -23.30
N SER A 629 2.04 -46.76 -24.17
CA SER A 629 3.45 -46.39 -23.96
C SER A 629 3.58 -45.11 -23.13
N ASN A 630 4.69 -45.04 -22.39
CA ASN A 630 5.20 -43.83 -21.76
C ASN A 630 6.21 -43.19 -22.73
N TYR A 631 5.79 -42.19 -23.50
CA TYR A 631 6.67 -41.48 -24.42
C TYR A 631 7.31 -40.26 -23.75
N GLY A 632 8.64 -40.13 -23.86
CA GLY A 632 9.33 -38.88 -23.56
C GLY A 632 9.00 -37.83 -24.62
N ILE A 633 9.46 -38.07 -25.85
CA ILE A 633 9.15 -37.28 -27.04
C ILE A 633 8.49 -38.17 -28.09
N TYR A 634 7.33 -37.75 -28.60
CA TYR A 634 6.61 -38.40 -29.68
C TYR A 634 6.34 -37.41 -30.80
N MET A 635 6.93 -37.66 -31.97
CA MET A 635 6.82 -36.83 -33.17
C MET A 635 6.05 -37.60 -34.23
N THR A 636 5.01 -36.99 -34.80
CA THR A 636 4.21 -37.62 -35.84
C THR A 636 3.81 -36.66 -36.96
N GLY A 637 3.39 -37.23 -38.09
CA GLY A 637 3.10 -36.51 -39.32
C GLY A 637 4.28 -36.54 -40.29
N VAL A 638 4.76 -35.38 -40.74
CA VAL A 638 5.86 -35.29 -41.72
C VAL A 638 7.25 -35.45 -41.09
N ALA A 639 8.28 -35.51 -41.95
CA ALA A 639 9.67 -35.54 -41.53
C ALA A 639 10.06 -34.21 -40.86
N THR A 640 10.15 -34.21 -39.53
CA THR A 640 10.43 -33.00 -38.74
C THR A 640 11.84 -32.43 -38.99
N ASN A 641 11.98 -31.10 -38.85
CA ASN A 641 13.28 -30.41 -38.82
C ASN A 641 13.68 -30.00 -37.38
N ALA A 642 13.06 -30.59 -36.36
CA ALA A 642 13.31 -30.22 -34.97
C ALA A 642 14.80 -30.28 -34.60
N GLN A 643 15.23 -29.28 -33.82
CA GLN A 643 16.57 -29.14 -33.26
C GLN A 643 16.51 -29.59 -31.80
N MET A 644 16.90 -30.83 -31.53
CA MET A 644 16.81 -31.47 -30.22
C MET A 644 18.19 -31.61 -29.57
N ALA A 645 18.47 -30.84 -28.53
CA ALA A 645 19.79 -30.83 -27.92
C ALA A 645 19.79 -30.83 -26.38
N ASN A 646 20.74 -31.56 -25.78
CA ASN A 646 21.00 -31.53 -24.34
C ASN A 646 19.76 -31.81 -23.46
N ASN A 647 18.82 -32.64 -23.91
CA ASN A 647 17.67 -33.04 -23.12
C ASN A 647 17.96 -34.30 -22.30
N LEU A 648 17.44 -34.36 -21.07
CA LEU A 648 17.40 -35.55 -20.24
C LEU A 648 16.03 -36.22 -20.40
N ILE A 649 15.98 -37.47 -20.86
CA ILE A 649 14.73 -38.21 -21.03
C ILE A 649 14.80 -39.51 -20.25
N VAL A 650 13.92 -39.65 -19.26
CA VAL A 650 13.89 -40.80 -18.35
C VAL A 650 12.52 -41.46 -18.39
N GLY A 651 12.49 -42.75 -18.67
CA GLY A 651 11.26 -43.53 -18.71
C GLY A 651 11.19 -44.59 -17.62
N GLN A 652 9.98 -44.86 -17.11
CA GLN A 652 9.73 -45.90 -16.12
C GLN A 652 8.94 -47.08 -16.72
N GLY A 653 9.34 -48.30 -16.32
CA GLY A 653 8.65 -49.54 -16.66
C GLY A 653 8.91 -50.06 -18.07
N SER A 654 8.29 -51.19 -18.40
CA SER A 654 8.46 -51.89 -19.68
C SER A 654 7.90 -51.13 -20.89
N ASN A 655 6.99 -50.18 -20.64
CA ASN A 655 6.28 -49.42 -21.66
C ASN A 655 6.95 -48.07 -21.99
N ALA A 656 8.09 -47.78 -21.35
CA ALA A 656 8.88 -46.57 -21.61
C ALA A 656 9.45 -46.54 -23.03
N VAL A 657 9.34 -45.39 -23.68
CA VAL A 657 9.96 -45.05 -24.97
C VAL A 657 10.50 -43.64 -24.87
N CYS A 658 11.81 -43.45 -25.02
CA CYS A 658 12.42 -42.14 -24.78
C CYS A 658 12.06 -41.16 -25.90
N THR A 659 12.35 -41.52 -27.14
CA THR A 659 11.97 -40.73 -28.31
C THR A 659 11.38 -41.62 -29.39
N SER A 660 10.28 -41.20 -30.01
CA SER A 660 9.62 -41.93 -31.09
C SER A 660 9.22 -40.98 -32.23
N PHE A 661 9.45 -41.41 -33.46
CA PHE A 661 9.05 -40.74 -34.68
C PHE A 661 8.13 -41.64 -35.50
N SER A 662 7.00 -41.13 -36.00
CA SER A 662 6.19 -41.91 -36.97
C SER A 662 6.82 -41.93 -38.37
N THR A 663 7.57 -40.88 -38.70
CA THR A 663 8.22 -40.65 -39.99
C THR A 663 9.68 -40.31 -39.73
N THR A 664 10.59 -40.85 -40.55
CA THR A 664 12.01 -40.53 -40.42
C THR A 664 12.22 -39.01 -40.48
N PRO A 665 12.92 -38.40 -39.50
CA PRO A 665 13.27 -36.98 -39.51
C PRO A 665 14.02 -36.56 -40.77
N SER A 666 13.96 -35.26 -41.08
CA SER A 666 14.63 -34.72 -42.25
C SER A 666 16.15 -34.65 -42.05
N THR A 667 16.90 -34.43 -43.13
CA THR A 667 18.34 -34.18 -43.08
C THR A 667 18.71 -32.86 -42.37
N ASN A 668 17.75 -31.97 -42.12
CA ASN A 668 17.94 -30.71 -41.40
C ASN A 668 17.67 -30.84 -39.89
N SER A 669 17.15 -31.98 -39.44
CA SER A 669 16.94 -32.24 -38.01
C SER A 669 18.26 -32.42 -37.26
N ILE A 670 18.27 -32.04 -35.99
CA ILE A 670 19.41 -32.25 -35.10
C ILE A 670 18.94 -33.03 -33.88
N PHE A 671 19.72 -34.04 -33.49
CA PHE A 671 19.51 -34.82 -32.27
C PHE A 671 20.87 -35.06 -31.59
N ARG A 672 21.27 -34.16 -30.68
CA ARG A 672 22.64 -34.11 -30.14
C ARG A 672 22.72 -33.88 -28.63
N GLY A 673 23.60 -34.60 -27.93
CA GLY A 673 23.84 -34.40 -26.49
C GLY A 673 22.67 -34.78 -25.59
N ASN A 674 21.64 -35.47 -26.11
CA ASN A 674 20.51 -35.93 -25.32
C ASN A 674 20.90 -37.19 -24.53
N SER A 675 20.50 -37.27 -23.27
CA SER A 675 20.69 -38.46 -22.43
C SER A 675 19.38 -39.23 -22.33
N LEU A 676 19.41 -40.51 -22.70
CA LEU A 676 18.20 -41.35 -22.85
C LEU A 676 18.28 -42.56 -21.91
N ASP A 677 17.45 -42.56 -20.86
CA ASP A 677 17.33 -43.66 -19.91
C ASP A 677 15.94 -44.29 -19.99
N CYS A 678 15.81 -45.33 -20.80
CA CYS A 678 14.57 -46.10 -20.96
C CYS A 678 14.85 -47.59 -20.71
N PRO A 679 14.43 -48.15 -19.55
CA PRO A 679 14.74 -49.53 -19.14
C PRO A 679 14.28 -50.63 -20.11
N SER A 680 13.30 -50.34 -20.96
CA SER A 680 12.79 -51.23 -22.01
C SER A 680 13.76 -51.41 -23.20
N GLY A 681 14.84 -50.62 -23.25
CA GLY A 681 15.76 -50.55 -24.39
C GLY A 681 15.22 -49.76 -25.60
N LYS A 682 14.00 -49.21 -25.52
CA LYS A 682 13.39 -48.39 -26.59
C LYS A 682 13.83 -46.92 -26.46
N THR A 683 15.07 -46.65 -26.83
CA THR A 683 15.66 -45.31 -26.73
C THR A 683 15.18 -44.40 -27.86
N VAL A 684 15.34 -44.82 -29.12
CA VAL A 684 14.85 -44.07 -30.29
C VAL A 684 14.14 -44.99 -31.27
N THR A 685 12.86 -44.75 -31.52
CA THR A 685 12.08 -45.54 -32.48
C THR A 685 11.66 -44.73 -33.70
N VAL A 686 11.67 -45.35 -34.88
CA VAL A 686 10.96 -44.84 -36.08
C VAL A 686 9.96 -45.90 -36.52
N GLY A 687 8.67 -45.59 -36.43
CA GLY A 687 7.62 -46.59 -36.53
C GLY A 687 7.79 -47.70 -35.48
N ALA A 688 7.81 -48.96 -35.91
CA ALA A 688 8.04 -50.10 -35.03
C ALA A 688 9.54 -50.44 -34.81
N THR A 689 10.44 -49.79 -35.55
CA THR A 689 11.87 -50.11 -35.53
C THR A 689 12.57 -49.31 -34.44
N ASN A 690 13.33 -50.01 -33.59
CA ASN A 690 14.20 -49.40 -32.59
C ASN A 690 15.60 -49.20 -33.17
N PHE A 691 16.15 -48.00 -33.01
CA PHE A 691 17.46 -47.61 -33.53
C PHE A 691 18.42 -47.35 -32.38
N SER A 692 19.62 -47.92 -32.51
CA SER A 692 20.70 -47.71 -31.55
C SER A 692 21.59 -46.53 -31.90
N ILE A 693 21.59 -46.05 -33.16
CA ILE A 693 22.54 -45.04 -33.65
C ILE A 693 21.85 -43.97 -34.50
N PHE A 694 22.17 -42.68 -34.26
CA PHE A 694 21.87 -41.55 -35.16
C PHE A 694 23.14 -41.17 -35.93
N CYS A 695 23.12 -41.26 -37.26
CA CYS A 695 24.24 -40.91 -38.12
C CYS A 695 24.25 -39.39 -38.43
N GLY A 696 25.44 -38.81 -38.61
CA GLY A 696 25.62 -37.36 -38.85
C GLY A 696 25.06 -36.81 -40.17
N ASN A 697 24.45 -37.66 -41.01
CA ASN A 697 23.66 -37.31 -42.20
C ASN A 697 22.15 -37.26 -41.92
N GLY A 698 21.71 -37.39 -40.66
CA GLY A 698 20.30 -37.39 -40.28
C GLY A 698 19.60 -38.74 -40.33
N THR A 699 20.32 -39.85 -40.62
CA THR A 699 19.71 -41.19 -40.73
C THR A 699 19.90 -42.02 -39.47
N PHE A 700 18.85 -42.68 -39.00
CA PHE A 700 18.95 -43.67 -37.92
C PHE A 700 19.41 -45.03 -38.46
N ASN A 701 20.29 -45.71 -37.73
CA ASN A 701 20.89 -46.99 -38.12
C ASN A 701 20.82 -48.02 -36.98
N ILE A 702 20.69 -49.30 -37.37
CA ILE A 702 20.60 -50.47 -36.50
C ILE A 702 21.95 -51.22 -36.35
N THR A 703 22.91 -51.05 -37.28
CA THR A 703 24.09 -51.94 -37.43
C THR A 703 25.45 -51.23 -37.46
N GLY A 704 25.65 -50.09 -36.78
CA GLY A 704 27.01 -49.56 -36.54
C GLY A 704 27.72 -48.86 -37.70
N LEU A 705 27.23 -48.98 -38.95
CA LEU A 705 27.86 -48.39 -40.12
C LEU A 705 27.35 -46.97 -40.40
N CYS A 706 27.73 -46.02 -39.55
CA CYS A 706 27.69 -44.60 -39.87
C CYS A 706 29.07 -44.15 -40.36
N LEU A 707 29.15 -43.26 -41.35
CA LEU A 707 30.42 -42.58 -41.68
C LEU A 707 30.90 -41.84 -40.42
N VAL A 708 32.05 -42.28 -39.90
CA VAL A 708 32.54 -42.13 -38.52
C VAL A 708 32.94 -40.71 -38.11
N ALA A 709 32.55 -39.69 -38.87
CA ALA A 709 32.92 -38.31 -38.53
C ALA A 709 31.95 -37.65 -37.53
N ASN A 710 30.68 -38.10 -37.40
CA ASN A 710 29.63 -37.36 -36.68
C ASN A 710 28.46 -38.20 -36.11
N ALA A 711 28.66 -39.47 -35.72
CA ALA A 711 27.57 -40.32 -35.19
C ALA A 711 27.29 -40.06 -33.68
N PHE A 712 26.02 -39.99 -33.30
CA PHE A 712 25.54 -39.32 -32.08
C PHE A 712 24.78 -40.19 -31.07
N MET A 713 24.87 -41.51 -31.19
CA MET A 713 24.40 -42.44 -30.16
C MET A 713 25.36 -43.62 -30.17
N ASN A 714 25.92 -43.94 -29.01
CA ASN A 714 26.85 -45.04 -28.72
C ASN A 714 27.84 -45.32 -29.87
N ASP A 715 29.02 -44.69 -29.85
CA ASP A 715 30.14 -45.19 -30.64
C ASP A 715 30.50 -46.60 -30.14
N VAL A 716 29.93 -47.61 -30.79
CA VAL A 716 30.17 -49.02 -30.51
C VAL A 716 31.64 -49.40 -30.83
N LEU A 717 32.40 -48.52 -31.49
CA LEU A 717 33.70 -48.85 -32.09
C LEU A 717 34.91 -48.19 -31.40
N SER A 718 34.79 -47.04 -30.72
CA SER A 718 35.98 -46.35 -30.15
C SER A 718 36.15 -46.33 -28.63
N ALA A 719 35.18 -46.83 -27.84
CA ALA A 719 35.24 -46.90 -26.37
C ALA A 719 35.64 -45.59 -25.65
N THR A 720 35.66 -44.44 -26.34
CA THR A 720 36.12 -43.16 -25.83
C THR A 720 35.11 -42.11 -26.29
N ARG A 721 34.37 -41.53 -25.33
CA ARG A 721 33.04 -40.85 -25.43
C ARG A 721 31.79 -41.76 -25.33
N SER A 722 31.93 -43.07 -25.15
CA SER A 722 30.84 -44.05 -25.26
C SER A 722 29.91 -44.22 -24.04
N ASN A 723 29.93 -43.35 -23.02
CA ASN A 723 28.97 -43.39 -21.90
C ASN A 723 28.18 -42.07 -21.78
N GLN A 724 27.48 -41.67 -22.86
CA GLN A 724 26.56 -40.51 -22.87
C GLN A 724 25.22 -40.75 -22.13
N ASN A 725 24.98 -41.98 -21.68
CA ASN A 725 24.02 -42.22 -20.62
C ASN A 725 24.72 -41.91 -19.31
N PHE A 726 24.38 -40.78 -18.68
CA PHE A 726 24.75 -40.64 -17.28
C PHE A 726 24.05 -41.77 -16.55
N LEU A 727 24.83 -42.68 -15.95
CA LEU A 727 24.33 -43.89 -15.29
C LEU A 727 23.58 -43.59 -13.98
N THR A 728 23.19 -42.35 -13.77
CA THR A 728 22.70 -41.81 -12.51
C THR A 728 21.38 -41.08 -12.74
N THR A 729 20.27 -41.73 -12.38
CA THR A 729 18.96 -41.08 -12.35
C THR A 729 18.92 -40.09 -11.17
N PRO A 730 18.65 -38.79 -11.39
CA PRO A 730 18.55 -37.84 -10.29
C PRO A 730 17.36 -38.22 -9.38
N SER A 731 17.60 -38.22 -8.07
CA SER A 731 16.55 -38.45 -7.05
C SER A 731 15.98 -37.12 -6.59
N PHE A 732 14.65 -37.00 -6.58
CA PHE A 732 13.95 -35.80 -6.13
C PHE A 732 13.33 -36.02 -4.76
N ASN A 733 13.18 -34.93 -4.01
CA ASN A 733 12.38 -34.94 -2.80
C ASN A 733 10.92 -35.32 -3.12
N GLY A 734 10.24 -35.95 -2.17
CA GLY A 734 8.82 -36.27 -2.32
C GLY A 734 7.98 -35.02 -2.54
N TYR A 735 6.90 -35.16 -3.32
CA TYR A 735 6.00 -34.08 -3.68
C TYR A 735 5.29 -33.46 -2.46
N PRO A 736 5.53 -32.17 -2.13
CA PRO A 736 4.72 -31.46 -1.14
C PRO A 736 3.41 -31.04 -1.80
N ILE A 737 2.28 -31.50 -1.25
CA ILE A 737 0.93 -31.24 -1.78
C ILE A 737 0.63 -29.74 -1.89
N ALA A 738 1.13 -28.93 -0.96
CA ALA A 738 0.89 -27.49 -0.90
C ALA A 738 1.84 -26.66 -1.77
N GLN A 739 3.02 -27.18 -2.09
CA GLN A 739 4.05 -26.48 -2.86
C GLN A 739 4.62 -27.43 -3.92
N PRO A 740 3.80 -27.86 -4.89
CA PRO A 740 4.17 -28.82 -5.93
C PRO A 740 5.42 -28.44 -6.72
N TRP A 741 5.75 -27.15 -6.76
CA TRP A 741 6.96 -26.64 -7.40
C TRP A 741 8.24 -26.95 -6.62
N LEU A 742 8.18 -27.17 -5.31
CA LEU A 742 9.32 -27.58 -4.48
C LEU A 742 9.60 -29.09 -4.55
N ALA A 743 8.68 -29.88 -5.13
CA ALA A 743 8.81 -31.33 -5.32
C ALA A 743 10.02 -31.74 -6.19
N MET A 744 10.69 -30.78 -6.81
CA MET A 744 11.78 -31.03 -7.75
C MET A 744 13.12 -30.53 -7.23
N SER A 745 13.22 -30.13 -5.96
CA SER A 745 14.54 -30.04 -5.32
C SER A 745 15.17 -31.42 -5.37
N THR A 746 16.38 -31.52 -5.91
CA THR A 746 17.18 -32.73 -5.81
C THR A 746 17.35 -33.09 -4.33
N ALA A 747 17.31 -34.39 -4.02
CA ALA A 747 17.65 -34.83 -2.68
C ALA A 747 19.13 -34.47 -2.40
N THR A 748 19.45 -34.01 -1.19
CA THR A 748 20.81 -33.61 -0.81
C THR A 748 21.82 -34.73 -1.12
N GLY A 749 22.83 -34.44 -1.93
CA GLY A 749 23.81 -35.43 -2.41
C GLY A 749 23.47 -36.04 -3.77
N GLY A 750 22.73 -35.33 -4.62
CA GLY A 750 22.44 -35.73 -5.99
C GLY A 750 23.70 -35.86 -6.85
N PRO A 751 23.67 -36.70 -7.90
CA PRO A 751 24.84 -36.94 -8.74
C PRO A 751 25.17 -35.73 -9.63
N CYS A 752 26.19 -34.95 -9.26
CA CYS A 752 26.71 -33.80 -10.03
C CYS A 752 27.22 -34.16 -11.44
N SER A 753 27.26 -35.45 -11.79
CA SER A 753 27.79 -35.97 -13.06
C SER A 753 26.99 -35.54 -14.28
N ILE A 754 25.69 -35.25 -14.15
CA ILE A 754 24.82 -34.81 -15.27
C ILE A 754 25.04 -33.33 -15.61
N ALA A 755 25.56 -32.55 -14.66
CA ALA A 755 25.59 -31.09 -14.73
C ALA A 755 26.49 -30.51 -15.84
N PHE A 756 27.41 -31.28 -16.47
CA PHE A 756 28.39 -30.72 -17.42
C PHE A 756 28.79 -31.62 -18.62
N GLY A 757 27.89 -32.45 -19.16
CA GLY A 757 28.19 -33.34 -20.32
C GLY A 757 27.62 -32.93 -21.69
N GLY A 758 26.99 -31.77 -21.80
CA GLY A 758 26.28 -31.29 -23.00
C GLY A 758 27.18 -30.75 -24.11
N VAL A 759 26.56 -30.51 -25.27
CA VAL A 759 27.19 -29.98 -26.48
C VAL A 759 26.89 -28.49 -26.70
N GLU A 760 27.76 -27.78 -27.42
CA GLU A 760 27.60 -26.36 -27.76
C GLU A 760 26.38 -26.10 -28.66
N THR A 761 25.53 -25.16 -28.24
CA THR A 761 24.20 -24.89 -28.83
C THR A 761 24.13 -23.71 -29.78
N THR A 762 25.15 -22.85 -29.81
CA THR A 762 25.14 -21.57 -30.55
C THR A 762 24.85 -21.76 -32.05
N SER A 763 25.32 -22.85 -32.64
CA SER A 763 25.18 -23.11 -34.08
C SER A 763 23.79 -23.57 -34.55
N TYR A 764 22.89 -23.93 -33.62
CA TYR A 764 21.58 -24.50 -33.99
C TYR A 764 20.38 -24.02 -33.15
N LEU A 765 20.56 -23.36 -31.99
CA LEU A 765 19.45 -22.71 -31.27
C LEU A 765 19.21 -21.25 -31.69
N ASN A 766 20.10 -20.66 -32.48
CA ASN A 766 19.97 -19.30 -33.02
C ASN A 766 19.60 -18.28 -31.92
N SER A 767 18.49 -17.54 -32.10
CA SER A 767 17.97 -16.54 -31.16
C SER A 767 17.57 -17.10 -29.78
N PHE A 768 17.48 -18.42 -29.63
CA PHE A 768 17.15 -19.06 -28.36
C PHE A 768 18.35 -19.56 -27.55
N ASP A 769 19.56 -19.45 -28.09
CA ASP A 769 20.79 -19.88 -27.39
C ASP A 769 20.98 -19.13 -26.05
N ALA A 770 20.72 -17.82 -26.03
CA ALA A 770 20.79 -17.02 -24.80
C ALA A 770 19.77 -17.49 -23.74
N ASN A 771 18.57 -17.92 -24.17
CA ASN A 771 17.56 -18.45 -23.26
C ASN A 771 17.97 -19.81 -22.69
N TYR A 772 18.59 -20.68 -23.51
CA TYR A 772 19.14 -21.96 -23.07
C TYR A 772 20.29 -21.79 -22.06
N LYS A 773 21.15 -20.80 -22.27
CA LYS A 773 22.30 -20.52 -21.39
C LYS A 773 21.93 -19.86 -20.06
N LEU A 774 20.65 -19.66 -19.78
CA LEU A 774 20.14 -19.21 -18.49
C LEU A 774 19.42 -20.39 -17.82
N ASP A 775 20.04 -20.96 -16.77
CA ASP A 775 19.37 -21.96 -15.95
C ASP A 775 18.37 -21.29 -15.01
N ALA A 776 17.28 -21.99 -14.74
CA ALA A 776 16.27 -21.52 -13.80
C ALA A 776 16.63 -22.00 -12.40
N VAL A 777 16.86 -21.07 -11.48
CA VAL A 777 16.96 -21.38 -10.04
C VAL A 777 15.76 -20.76 -9.36
N ILE A 778 15.28 -21.35 -8.26
CA ILE A 778 14.21 -20.78 -7.42
C ILE A 778 14.72 -19.46 -6.79
N GLY A 779 14.63 -18.35 -7.53
CA GLY A 779 15.04 -17.01 -7.11
C GLY A 779 15.42 -16.09 -8.26
N ALA A 780 16.42 -16.49 -9.06
CA ALA A 780 16.85 -15.73 -10.25
C ALA A 780 17.56 -16.67 -11.25
N PRO A 781 17.42 -16.46 -12.56
CA PRO A 781 18.14 -17.25 -13.54
C PRO A 781 19.67 -17.09 -13.39
N VAL A 782 20.40 -18.19 -13.44
CA VAL A 782 21.86 -18.21 -13.35
C VAL A 782 22.44 -18.54 -14.73
N THR A 783 23.44 -17.79 -15.17
CA THR A 783 24.14 -18.09 -16.43
C THR A 783 24.85 -19.43 -16.30
N ARG A 784 24.55 -20.37 -17.21
CA ARG A 784 25.29 -21.62 -17.35
C ARG A 784 26.72 -21.27 -17.76
N THR A 785 27.69 -21.42 -16.86
CA THR A 785 29.11 -21.17 -17.17
C THR A 785 29.70 -22.38 -17.91
N THR A 786 30.59 -22.12 -18.86
CA THR A 786 31.43 -23.14 -19.53
C THR A 786 32.64 -23.54 -18.69
N SER A 787 32.65 -23.24 -17.39
CA SER A 787 33.83 -23.45 -16.55
C SER A 787 33.95 -24.92 -16.16
N SER A 788 34.86 -25.59 -16.85
CA SER A 788 35.45 -26.89 -16.56
C SER A 788 35.83 -27.05 -15.08
N GLY A 789 34.88 -27.49 -14.26
CA GLY A 789 35.19 -28.21 -13.02
C GLY A 789 35.63 -29.64 -13.36
N GLY A 790 36.40 -30.28 -12.46
CA GLY A 790 36.98 -31.62 -12.67
C GLY A 790 35.99 -32.80 -12.88
N ALA A 791 34.70 -32.51 -13.10
CA ALA A 791 33.63 -33.46 -13.35
C ALA A 791 33.12 -33.46 -14.82
N THR A 792 33.67 -32.62 -15.71
CA THR A 792 33.31 -32.65 -17.14
C THR A 792 33.82 -33.91 -17.84
N PRO A 793 32.97 -34.71 -18.49
CA PRO A 793 33.42 -35.86 -19.28
C PRO A 793 34.34 -35.42 -20.42
N SER A 794 35.38 -36.21 -20.71
CA SER A 794 36.31 -35.93 -21.81
C SER A 794 35.56 -35.82 -23.15
N GLY A 795 35.65 -34.65 -23.79
CA GLY A 795 34.98 -34.36 -25.05
C GLY A 795 33.58 -33.75 -24.95
N SER A 796 33.12 -33.41 -23.74
CA SER A 796 31.98 -32.51 -23.51
C SER A 796 32.37 -31.04 -23.75
N ASP A 797 31.40 -30.20 -24.14
CA ASP A 797 31.56 -28.74 -24.19
C ASP A 797 31.26 -28.07 -22.82
N GLY A 798 30.95 -28.87 -21.80
CA GLY A 798 30.77 -28.41 -20.42
C GLY A 798 29.40 -27.77 -20.14
N TYR A 799 28.39 -28.05 -20.96
CA TYR A 799 27.02 -27.58 -20.71
C TYR A 799 26.22 -28.58 -19.88
N SER A 800 25.24 -28.10 -19.11
CA SER A 800 24.31 -28.98 -18.40
C SER A 800 23.32 -29.66 -19.35
N ILE A 801 22.96 -30.90 -19.02
CA ILE A 801 21.93 -31.68 -19.73
C ILE A 801 20.70 -31.72 -18.82
N GLY A 802 19.56 -31.24 -19.32
CA GLY A 802 18.35 -31.06 -18.49
C GLY A 802 18.18 -29.65 -17.91
N ALA A 803 17.10 -29.50 -17.16
CA ALA A 803 16.58 -28.25 -16.59
C ALA A 803 16.68 -28.27 -15.07
N PHE A 804 16.99 -27.13 -14.44
CA PHE A 804 17.08 -26.96 -12.97
C PHE A 804 18.14 -27.84 -12.30
N GLU A 805 19.17 -28.25 -13.05
CA GLU A 805 20.22 -29.15 -12.53
C GLU A 805 21.15 -28.45 -11.53
N LEU A 806 21.16 -27.10 -11.50
CA LEU A 806 21.91 -26.29 -10.53
C LEU A 806 21.13 -25.97 -9.24
N ASP A 807 19.90 -26.49 -9.08
CA ASP A 807 19.12 -26.32 -7.83
C ASP A 807 19.71 -27.14 -6.65
N ASP A 808 20.67 -28.05 -6.89
CA ASP A 808 21.39 -28.77 -5.83
C ASP A 808 22.56 -27.92 -5.28
N PRO A 809 22.54 -27.50 -4.00
CA PRO A 809 23.64 -26.73 -3.40
C PRO A 809 24.98 -27.48 -3.36
N SER A 810 24.97 -28.82 -3.49
CA SER A 810 26.16 -29.66 -3.47
C SER A 810 26.83 -29.87 -4.84
N CYS A 811 26.25 -29.33 -5.92
CA CYS A 811 26.82 -29.38 -7.27
C CYS A 811 27.84 -28.27 -7.57
N PHE A 812 28.17 -27.42 -6.60
CA PHE A 812 29.12 -26.31 -6.71
C PHE A 812 30.38 -26.48 -5.86
#